data_AF-H0TEY5-F1
#
_entry.id   AF-H0TEY5-F1
#
_cell.length_a   1.000
_cell.length_b   1.000
_cell.length_c   1.000
_cell.angle_alpha   90.00
_cell.angle_beta   90.00
_cell.angle_gamma   90.00
#
_symmetry.space_group_name_H-M   'P 1'
#
loop_
_entity.id
_entity.type
_entity.pdbx_description
1 polymer ?
#
loop_
_entity_poly.entity_id
_entity_poly.type
_entity_poly.pdbx_seq_one_letter_code
_entity_poly.pdbx_strand_id
1 'polypeptide(L)'
;MFQGRFDNELLSGTLEADTAAAVKGLQGILNGDTGAALAADKAMLAAAGQGFAADAMDVSGNNIAIGGATYVGTATTVSTATSVHGLAQGTIPVTANPNIANGTGGSTTTPPSSGGHPINFNPTALANGTSNLLVRASALQHSTDLVQAGVVFNDAVRASLGLFSLAGSGNSPTFLSSYQADITAVQTDIAAMLANPGQVTLGGHTFALNTTDTAVLTNVEAQLGTLLKAAGGITNAATLATAEQTIHAVQQEILQEIHNDAHLTTALNGVTYLANTGATDVAFQASPAGADDAATLAAATAGHSLKDVGSVFNKVVDIASGGINAGNLQEVNNDLTAISQGLTAILNNKTQLAQIEAGETANAAALTTIHLQTALGQINLQLNKYDAAASTGNQAALRGTADNLLDIIDIIQNDTNLNTAAGGNGAAGHAGGFAEDPGGLTGTVTKFQDNQAQTNFWASFLAEANTINATLQKIATGGAQASQTLITQIQNYQHFGAAFDAAQGAVFQGRFDNELLSGTLEADTANAVKGLQGILNGDTGAALAADKAMLAAAGQGFAADAMDVSGNNVPVNGGTYVGTATTVSTATSIHGTAHGTIPVTANPNIANGTGGTATTPPTTGGGTGAGGNNGNGAGGSNNGTGSGANGSSGGNNNGGCSHHCGGHHDDHHHDEHSSHHDAAVAQAASQQADMSHHQAMTHMWG
;
A
#
# COMPACT_ATOMS: atom_id res chain seq x y z
N MET A 1 32.97 -9.47 -5.97
CA MET A 1 32.55 -10.13 -7.23
C MET A 1 32.61 -9.20 -8.43
N PHE A 2 32.06 -7.98 -8.35
CA PHE A 2 32.18 -6.98 -9.43
C PHE A 2 33.64 -6.60 -9.70
N GLN A 3 34.39 -6.20 -8.66
CA GLN A 3 35.80 -5.78 -8.78
C GLN A 3 36.68 -6.83 -9.51
N GLY A 4 36.75 -8.06 -8.97
CA GLY A 4 37.55 -9.12 -9.60
C GLY A 4 37.10 -9.58 -11.00
N ARG A 5 35.95 -9.13 -11.52
CA ARG A 5 35.53 -9.40 -12.91
C ARG A 5 36.01 -8.35 -13.91
N PHE A 6 36.37 -7.15 -13.45
CA PHE A 6 36.67 -6.00 -14.31
C PHE A 6 38.03 -5.37 -14.04
N ASP A 7 38.83 -5.93 -13.11
CA ASP A 7 40.16 -5.39 -12.80
C ASP A 7 41.12 -5.41 -14.00
N ASN A 8 40.92 -6.34 -14.95
CA ASN A 8 41.73 -6.48 -16.16
C ASN A 8 41.37 -5.40 -17.21
N GLU A 9 40.11 -5.00 -17.28
CA GLU A 9 39.59 -4.02 -18.24
C GLU A 9 39.66 -2.58 -17.67
N LEU A 10 39.46 -2.39 -16.37
CA LEU A 10 39.32 -1.06 -15.74
C LEU A 10 40.55 -0.60 -14.93
N LEU A 11 41.38 -1.51 -14.41
CA LEU A 11 42.46 -1.19 -13.47
C LEU A 11 43.87 -1.52 -13.97
N SER A 12 44.04 -2.52 -14.85
CA SER A 12 45.38 -3.00 -15.21
C SER A 12 45.48 -3.73 -16.55
N GLY A 13 45.05 -3.08 -17.64
CA GLY A 13 45.09 -3.66 -18.98
C GLY A 13 44.84 -2.66 -20.12
N THR A 14 43.78 -2.88 -20.89
CA THR A 14 43.51 -2.23 -22.19
C THR A 14 43.21 -0.74 -22.07
N LEU A 15 42.38 -0.33 -21.10
CA LEU A 15 42.01 1.07 -20.89
C LEU A 15 43.20 1.97 -20.54
N GLU A 16 44.14 1.47 -19.73
CA GLU A 16 45.36 2.21 -19.35
C GLU A 16 46.29 2.38 -20.57
N ALA A 17 46.45 1.32 -21.38
CA ALA A 17 47.27 1.34 -22.59
C ALA A 17 46.71 2.31 -23.65
N ASP A 18 45.38 2.30 -23.85
CA ASP A 18 44.70 3.19 -24.79
C ASP A 18 44.71 4.64 -24.32
N THR A 19 44.57 4.87 -23.01
CA THR A 19 44.77 6.20 -22.40
C THR A 19 46.18 6.72 -22.64
N ALA A 20 47.21 5.90 -22.41
CA ALA A 20 48.59 6.28 -22.65
C ALA A 20 48.87 6.58 -24.13
N ALA A 21 48.30 5.81 -25.05
CA ALA A 21 48.42 6.04 -26.49
C ALA A 21 47.73 7.34 -26.93
N ALA A 22 46.52 7.62 -26.43
CA ALA A 22 45.78 8.86 -26.68
C ALA A 22 46.53 10.09 -26.16
N VAL A 23 47.02 10.04 -24.92
CA VAL A 23 47.79 11.14 -24.31
C VAL A 23 49.08 11.40 -25.09
N LYS A 24 49.81 10.35 -25.47
CA LYS A 24 51.05 10.48 -26.23
C LYS A 24 50.83 11.10 -27.61
N GLY A 25 49.80 10.65 -28.35
CA GLY A 25 49.47 11.25 -29.65
C GLY A 25 48.97 12.70 -29.52
N LEU A 26 48.18 13.03 -28.49
CA LEU A 26 47.73 14.41 -28.24
C LEU A 26 48.92 15.31 -27.91
N GLN A 27 49.87 14.81 -27.12
CA GLN A 27 51.04 15.56 -26.72
C GLN A 27 52.01 15.80 -27.90
N GLY A 28 52.18 14.84 -28.81
CA GLY A 28 52.92 15.05 -30.06
C GLY A 28 52.31 16.16 -30.92
N ILE A 29 50.99 16.13 -31.10
CA ILE A 29 50.24 17.20 -31.80
C ILE A 29 50.41 18.57 -31.11
N LEU A 30 50.27 18.62 -29.78
CA LEU A 30 50.44 19.85 -28.98
C LEU A 30 51.86 20.40 -29.04
N ASN A 31 52.87 19.53 -29.15
CA ASN A 31 54.27 19.90 -29.29
C ASN A 31 54.64 20.35 -30.72
N GLY A 32 53.67 20.33 -31.66
CA GLY A 32 53.85 20.84 -33.01
C GLY A 32 54.46 19.83 -33.98
N ASP A 33 54.26 18.53 -33.76
CA ASP A 33 54.72 17.50 -34.69
C ASP A 33 54.15 17.69 -36.10
N THR A 34 54.98 17.46 -37.12
CA THR A 34 54.61 17.63 -38.53
C THR A 34 55.04 16.42 -39.38
N GLY A 35 54.48 16.30 -40.59
CA GLY A 35 54.85 15.24 -41.53
C GLY A 35 54.57 13.84 -40.99
N ALA A 36 55.59 12.97 -40.99
CA ALA A 36 55.46 11.58 -40.56
C ALA A 36 55.17 11.42 -39.06
N ALA A 37 55.67 12.34 -38.22
CA ALA A 37 55.40 12.34 -36.78
C ALA A 37 53.91 12.62 -36.51
N LEU A 38 53.36 13.68 -37.12
CA LEU A 38 51.93 13.99 -37.04
C LEU A 38 51.04 12.84 -37.56
N ALA A 39 51.49 12.14 -38.61
CA ALA A 39 50.77 10.98 -39.12
C ALA A 39 50.77 9.81 -38.12
N ALA A 40 51.89 9.57 -37.42
CA ALA A 40 51.98 8.58 -36.36
C ALA A 40 51.10 8.97 -35.16
N ASP A 41 51.11 10.23 -34.72
CA ASP A 41 50.28 10.70 -33.62
C ASP A 41 48.78 10.58 -33.92
N LYS A 42 48.37 10.91 -35.15
CA LYS A 42 46.97 10.72 -35.59
C LYS A 42 46.58 9.26 -35.66
N ALA A 43 47.49 8.38 -36.09
CA ALA A 43 47.25 6.94 -36.12
C ALA A 43 47.13 6.37 -34.69
N MET A 44 47.95 6.86 -33.75
CA MET A 44 47.85 6.51 -32.34
C MET A 44 46.53 6.98 -31.71
N LEU A 45 46.07 8.19 -32.03
CA LEU A 45 44.75 8.68 -31.60
C LEU A 45 43.61 7.84 -32.14
N ALA A 46 43.68 7.48 -33.43
CA ALA A 46 42.66 6.65 -34.06
C ALA A 46 42.62 5.24 -33.46
N ALA A 47 43.78 4.64 -33.19
CA ALA A 47 43.88 3.34 -32.54
C ALA A 47 43.32 3.38 -31.11
N ALA A 48 43.72 4.38 -30.31
CA ALA A 48 43.20 4.56 -28.95
C ALA A 48 41.68 4.80 -28.93
N GLY A 49 41.15 5.59 -29.88
CA GLY A 49 39.71 5.79 -30.03
C GLY A 49 38.93 4.51 -30.32
N GLN A 50 39.51 3.59 -31.11
CA GLN A 50 38.92 2.27 -31.35
C GLN A 50 39.03 1.36 -30.12
N GLY A 51 40.15 1.43 -29.40
CA GLY A 51 40.36 0.71 -28.15
C GLY A 51 39.33 1.07 -27.06
N PHE A 52 39.11 2.36 -26.82
CA PHE A 52 38.07 2.83 -25.89
C PHE A 52 36.66 2.31 -26.24
N ALA A 53 36.32 2.25 -27.53
CA ALA A 53 35.03 1.72 -27.97
C ALA A 53 34.95 0.20 -27.77
N ALA A 54 36.05 -0.53 -28.01
CA ALA A 54 36.11 -1.98 -27.80
C ALA A 54 35.97 -2.34 -26.31
N ASP A 55 36.67 -1.63 -25.43
CA ASP A 55 36.58 -1.81 -23.97
C ASP A 55 35.16 -1.52 -23.47
N ALA A 56 34.54 -0.44 -23.96
CA ALA A 56 33.15 -0.14 -23.63
C ALA A 56 32.18 -1.24 -24.07
N MET A 57 32.39 -1.83 -25.26
CA MET A 57 31.59 -2.95 -25.75
C MET A 57 31.80 -4.24 -24.95
N ASP A 58 33.02 -4.53 -24.50
CA ASP A 58 33.30 -5.73 -23.71
C ASP A 58 32.71 -5.64 -22.30
N VAL A 59 32.88 -4.49 -21.63
CA VAL A 59 32.30 -4.23 -20.30
C VAL A 59 30.76 -4.22 -20.34
N SER A 60 30.17 -3.65 -21.40
CA SER A 60 28.71 -3.62 -21.58
C SER A 60 28.13 -4.96 -22.01
N GLY A 61 28.83 -5.73 -22.85
CA GLY A 61 28.38 -7.04 -23.32
C GLY A 61 28.36 -8.12 -22.25
N ASN A 62 29.20 -7.98 -21.22
CA ASN A 62 29.27 -8.88 -20.07
C ASN A 62 28.36 -8.48 -18.90
N ASN A 63 27.52 -7.44 -19.06
CA ASN A 63 26.60 -6.94 -18.05
C ASN A 63 25.16 -6.86 -18.55
N ILE A 64 24.21 -7.00 -17.61
CA ILE A 64 22.78 -6.77 -17.82
C ILE A 64 22.38 -5.61 -16.91
N ALA A 65 21.68 -4.62 -17.46
CA ALA A 65 21.17 -3.48 -16.70
C ALA A 65 20.03 -3.90 -15.76
N ILE A 66 19.71 -3.06 -14.79
CA ILE A 66 18.54 -3.23 -13.93
C ILE A 66 17.30 -3.40 -14.82
N GLY A 67 16.42 -4.33 -14.48
CA GLY A 67 15.23 -4.66 -15.29
C GLY A 67 15.51 -5.54 -16.50
N GLY A 68 16.69 -6.16 -16.61
CA GLY A 68 16.99 -7.15 -17.66
C GLY A 68 17.35 -6.55 -19.03
N ALA A 69 17.48 -5.22 -19.14
CA ALA A 69 17.87 -4.55 -20.37
C ALA A 69 19.36 -4.81 -20.69
N THR A 70 19.69 -4.87 -21.98
CA THR A 70 21.09 -4.98 -22.43
C THR A 70 21.70 -3.59 -22.56
N TYR A 71 22.99 -3.47 -22.28
CA TYR A 71 23.71 -2.24 -22.56
C TYR A 71 24.04 -2.12 -24.05
N VAL A 72 23.97 -0.90 -24.58
CA VAL A 72 24.29 -0.58 -25.98
C VAL A 72 25.72 -0.03 -26.03
N GLY A 73 26.69 -0.89 -26.33
CA GLY A 73 28.12 -0.54 -26.28
C GLY A 73 28.58 0.55 -27.27
N THR A 74 27.72 0.96 -28.22
CA THR A 74 27.98 2.06 -29.16
C THR A 74 27.29 3.38 -28.78
N ALA A 75 26.59 3.41 -27.65
CA ALA A 75 25.86 4.59 -27.22
C ALA A 75 26.80 5.75 -26.87
N THR A 76 26.49 6.93 -27.38
CA THR A 76 27.20 8.17 -27.06
C THR A 76 26.47 9.02 -26.02
N THR A 77 25.26 8.61 -25.62
CA THR A 77 24.43 9.29 -24.62
C THR A 77 23.91 8.30 -23.58
N VAL A 78 23.69 8.77 -22.35
CA VAL A 78 23.20 7.93 -21.23
C VAL A 78 21.81 7.37 -21.54
N SER A 79 20.92 8.16 -22.16
CA SER A 79 19.55 7.72 -22.46
C SER A 79 19.52 6.59 -23.49
N THR A 80 20.53 6.51 -24.35
CA THR A 80 20.71 5.45 -25.36
C THR A 80 21.59 4.30 -24.90
N ALA A 81 22.18 4.37 -23.70
CA ALA A 81 23.16 3.39 -23.22
C ALA A 81 22.54 2.05 -22.81
N THR A 82 21.22 1.98 -22.71
CA THR A 82 20.45 0.77 -22.47
C THR A 82 19.49 0.51 -23.64
N SER A 83 19.19 -0.76 -23.94
CA SER A 83 18.26 -1.15 -25.00
C SER A 83 16.83 -0.66 -24.79
N VAL A 84 16.53 -0.24 -23.55
CA VAL A 84 15.29 0.42 -23.17
C VAL A 84 15.64 1.84 -22.70
N HIS A 85 15.05 2.83 -23.37
CA HIS A 85 15.36 4.24 -23.18
C HIS A 85 14.86 4.73 -21.80
N GLY A 86 15.73 5.40 -21.03
CA GLY A 86 15.34 6.03 -19.75
C GLY A 86 15.50 5.19 -18.48
N LEU A 87 16.07 3.98 -18.56
CA LEU A 87 16.37 3.12 -17.40
C LEU A 87 17.62 3.54 -16.62
N ALA A 88 18.60 4.14 -17.29
CA ALA A 88 19.76 4.71 -16.61
C ALA A 88 19.35 6.02 -15.91
N GLN A 89 19.03 5.95 -14.61
CA GLN A 89 18.79 7.10 -13.75
C GLN A 89 19.68 7.02 -12.51
N GLY A 90 20.33 8.13 -12.17
CA GLY A 90 21.22 8.25 -11.02
C GLY A 90 21.53 9.72 -10.71
N THR A 91 22.11 9.97 -9.54
CA THR A 91 22.42 11.29 -8.97
C THR A 91 23.50 12.10 -9.70
N ILE A 92 23.94 11.63 -10.88
CA ILE A 92 24.86 12.36 -11.77
C ILE A 92 24.02 13.32 -12.62
N PRO A 93 24.41 14.60 -12.80
CA PRO A 93 23.71 15.49 -13.73
C PRO A 93 23.65 14.85 -15.12
N VAL A 94 22.46 14.43 -15.54
CA VAL A 94 22.23 13.81 -16.85
C VAL A 94 22.27 14.90 -17.91
N THR A 95 23.47 15.20 -18.45
CA THR A 95 23.60 15.95 -19.69
C THR A 95 23.50 14.99 -20.88
N ALA A 96 23.02 15.48 -22.03
CA ALA A 96 22.89 14.71 -23.27
C ALA A 96 24.21 14.08 -23.77
N ASN A 97 25.35 14.46 -23.17
CA ASN A 97 26.68 13.88 -23.41
C ASN A 97 27.34 13.63 -22.04
N PRO A 98 27.55 12.37 -21.59
CA PRO A 98 28.20 12.10 -20.32
C PRO A 98 29.70 12.40 -20.40
N ASN A 99 30.25 13.16 -19.44
CA ASN A 99 31.68 13.41 -19.31
C ASN A 99 32.19 12.86 -17.96
N ILE A 100 32.45 11.56 -17.91
CA ILE A 100 32.99 10.88 -16.71
C ILE A 100 34.46 11.27 -16.48
N ALA A 101 35.20 11.58 -17.57
CA ALA A 101 36.64 11.85 -17.56
C ALA A 101 37.04 13.16 -16.88
N ASN A 102 36.11 14.09 -16.66
CA ASN A 102 36.42 15.40 -16.06
C ASN A 102 36.24 15.44 -14.53
N GLY A 103 36.25 14.27 -13.87
CA GLY A 103 36.04 14.16 -12.41
C GLY A 103 34.61 14.45 -11.94
N THR A 104 33.68 14.67 -12.87
CA THR A 104 32.23 14.77 -12.62
C THR A 104 31.54 13.40 -12.59
N GLY A 105 32.25 12.34 -12.98
CA GLY A 105 31.89 10.97 -12.62
C GLY A 105 32.30 10.70 -11.18
N GLY A 106 31.34 10.27 -10.35
CA GLY A 106 31.43 10.22 -8.89
C GLY A 106 32.83 9.94 -8.33
N SER A 107 33.28 10.85 -7.46
CA SER A 107 34.40 10.59 -6.57
C SER A 107 34.19 9.24 -5.89
N THR A 108 35.21 8.37 -5.96
CA THR A 108 35.40 7.32 -4.97
C THR A 108 35.64 8.02 -3.64
N THR A 109 34.57 8.40 -2.97
CA THR A 109 34.66 8.86 -1.59
C THR A 109 35.23 7.71 -0.79
N THR A 110 36.49 7.86 -0.40
CA THR A 110 36.98 7.42 0.90
C THR A 110 35.82 7.66 1.89
N PRO A 111 35.41 6.69 2.73
CA PRO A 111 34.30 6.91 3.65
C PRO A 111 34.58 8.22 4.37
N PRO A 112 33.68 9.23 4.29
CA PRO A 112 33.91 10.45 5.03
C PRO A 112 34.04 10.01 6.47
N SER A 113 35.20 10.31 7.05
CA SER A 113 35.38 10.25 8.48
C SER A 113 34.18 10.94 9.11
N SER A 114 33.52 10.22 10.03
CA SER A 114 32.47 10.67 10.94
C SER A 114 32.71 12.09 11.45
N GLY A 115 32.25 13.06 10.68
CA GLY A 115 32.26 14.48 10.98
C GLY A 115 30.89 15.00 10.63
N GLY A 116 30.04 15.14 11.66
CA GLY A 116 28.64 15.51 11.55
C GLY A 116 28.42 16.71 10.63
N HIS A 117 27.72 16.46 9.54
CA HIS A 117 26.83 17.43 8.94
C HIS A 117 25.45 16.79 8.93
N PRO A 118 24.43 17.42 9.54
CA PRO A 118 23.10 16.85 9.65
C PRO A 118 22.55 16.61 8.24
N ILE A 119 22.00 15.42 8.03
CA ILE A 119 21.32 15.08 6.79
C ILE A 119 20.09 15.98 6.67
N ASN A 120 20.16 16.99 5.79
CA ASN A 120 19.03 17.64 5.11
C ASN A 120 17.76 17.90 5.95
N PHE A 121 17.88 18.42 7.16
CA PHE A 121 16.73 18.96 7.88
C PHE A 121 16.27 20.27 7.22
N ASN A 122 15.13 20.22 6.54
CA ASN A 122 14.42 21.38 6.02
C ASN A 122 13.02 21.40 6.64
N PRO A 123 12.76 22.27 7.63
CA PRO A 123 11.46 22.36 8.30
C PRO A 123 10.29 22.59 7.35
N THR A 124 10.49 23.35 6.27
CA THR A 124 9.46 23.56 5.24
C THR A 124 9.18 22.28 4.46
N ALA A 125 10.24 21.54 4.09
CA ALA A 125 10.08 20.26 3.40
C ALA A 125 9.45 19.20 4.32
N LEU A 126 9.72 19.27 5.61
CA LEU A 126 9.17 18.35 6.60
C LEU A 126 7.68 18.62 6.85
N ALA A 127 7.31 19.90 7.00
CA ALA A 127 5.92 20.32 7.21
C ALA A 127 5.00 20.10 5.99
N ASN A 128 5.55 20.01 4.77
CA ASN A 128 4.76 19.78 3.55
C ASN A 128 4.91 18.36 2.96
N GLY A 129 5.56 17.44 3.68
CA GLY A 129 5.66 16.03 3.27
C GLY A 129 6.72 15.73 2.20
N THR A 130 7.55 16.70 1.81
CA THR A 130 8.57 16.53 0.75
C THR A 130 9.98 16.26 1.29
N SER A 131 10.13 16.13 2.60
CA SER A 131 11.42 15.90 3.24
C SER A 131 11.97 14.52 2.93
N ASN A 132 13.28 14.44 2.69
CA ASN A 132 13.96 13.16 2.59
C ASN A 132 13.90 12.36 3.90
N LEU A 133 13.61 12.99 5.04
CA LEU A 133 13.38 12.28 6.31
C LEU A 133 12.15 11.38 6.28
N LEU A 134 11.23 11.59 5.33
CA LEU A 134 10.08 10.72 5.11
C LEU A 134 10.39 9.57 4.14
N VAL A 135 11.62 9.51 3.62
CA VAL A 135 12.10 8.42 2.76
C VAL A 135 12.98 7.49 3.57
N ARG A 136 12.56 6.22 3.69
CA ARG A 136 13.20 5.20 4.53
C ARG A 136 14.73 5.12 4.34
N ALA A 137 15.19 5.07 3.09
CA ALA A 137 16.62 4.96 2.77
C ALA A 137 17.47 6.15 3.28
N SER A 138 16.85 7.32 3.47
CA SER A 138 17.52 8.49 4.03
C SER A 138 17.34 8.56 5.55
N ALA A 139 16.15 8.24 6.05
CA ALA A 139 15.83 8.27 7.48
C ALA A 139 16.64 7.28 8.33
N LEU A 140 17.07 6.15 7.74
CA LEU A 140 17.91 5.15 8.41
C LEU A 140 19.40 5.51 8.49
N GLN A 141 19.82 6.63 7.89
CA GLN A 141 21.22 7.05 7.95
C GLN A 141 21.52 7.65 9.32
N HIS A 142 22.69 7.34 9.86
CA HIS A 142 23.08 7.75 11.20
C HIS A 142 22.92 9.26 11.46
N SER A 143 22.30 9.60 12.58
CA SER A 143 21.97 10.96 12.98
C SER A 143 22.14 11.20 14.49
N THR A 144 22.19 12.48 14.85
CA THR A 144 22.08 12.97 16.24
C THR A 144 20.87 13.90 16.38
N ASP A 145 19.93 13.84 15.43
CA ASP A 145 18.67 14.57 15.49
C ASP A 145 17.54 13.70 16.06
N LEU A 146 16.95 14.14 17.17
CA LEU A 146 15.91 13.39 17.86
C LEU A 146 14.61 13.27 17.06
N VAL A 147 14.31 14.22 16.17
CA VAL A 147 13.14 14.17 15.29
C VAL A 147 13.29 13.03 14.29
N GLN A 148 14.49 12.83 13.73
CA GLN A 148 14.73 11.72 12.81
C GLN A 148 14.56 10.36 13.51
N ALA A 149 15.12 10.21 14.71
CA ALA A 149 14.96 9.00 15.51
C ALA A 149 13.47 8.71 15.79
N GLY A 150 12.68 9.72 16.15
CA GLY A 150 11.25 9.53 16.40
C GLY A 150 10.41 9.29 15.15
N VAL A 151 10.77 9.86 14.00
CA VAL A 151 10.11 9.57 12.71
C VAL A 151 10.36 8.10 12.32
N VAL A 152 11.59 7.59 12.48
CA VAL A 152 11.89 6.18 12.24
C VAL A 152 11.19 5.27 13.25
N PHE A 153 11.05 5.71 14.50
CA PHE A 153 10.28 4.97 15.50
C PHE A 153 8.79 4.89 15.15
N ASN A 154 8.20 5.96 14.63
CA ASN A 154 6.80 5.96 14.17
C ASN A 154 6.56 4.93 13.06
N ASP A 155 7.49 4.81 12.11
CA ASP A 155 7.44 3.78 11.07
C ASP A 155 7.53 2.36 11.64
N ALA A 156 8.36 2.15 12.67
CA ALA A 156 8.42 0.88 13.39
C ALA A 156 7.10 0.57 14.10
N VAL A 157 6.47 1.56 14.75
CA VAL A 157 5.14 1.38 15.38
C VAL A 157 4.11 0.97 14.34
N ARG A 158 4.02 1.66 13.21
CA ARG A 158 3.10 1.30 12.13
C ARG A 158 3.35 -0.12 11.59
N ALA A 159 4.61 -0.48 11.35
CA ALA A 159 4.97 -1.82 10.87
C ALA A 159 4.62 -2.93 11.87
N SER A 160 4.50 -2.62 13.16
CA SER A 160 4.22 -3.60 14.22
C SER A 160 2.79 -4.12 14.25
N LEU A 161 1.84 -3.52 13.50
CA LEU A 161 0.48 -4.03 13.34
C LEU A 161 0.42 -5.43 12.67
N GLY A 162 1.48 -5.83 11.97
CA GLY A 162 1.58 -7.15 11.36
C GLY A 162 2.99 -7.50 10.94
N LEU A 163 3.80 -8.03 11.86
CA LEU A 163 5.20 -8.40 11.63
C LEU A 163 5.37 -9.69 10.81
N PHE A 164 4.89 -9.68 9.56
CA PHE A 164 5.14 -10.78 8.64
C PHE A 164 6.63 -10.86 8.25
N SER A 165 7.08 -12.08 7.97
CA SER A 165 8.47 -12.39 7.63
C SER A 165 8.65 -13.08 6.27
N LEU A 166 7.55 -13.31 5.56
CA LEU A 166 7.56 -13.90 4.22
C LEU A 166 7.65 -12.77 3.20
N ALA A 167 8.79 -12.69 2.50
CA ALA A 167 8.94 -11.77 1.38
C ALA A 167 8.06 -12.21 0.21
N GLY A 168 7.48 -11.24 -0.50
CA GLY A 168 6.72 -11.46 -1.73
C GLY A 168 7.60 -11.71 -2.95
N SER A 169 7.14 -11.27 -4.11
CA SER A 169 7.99 -11.11 -5.30
C SER A 169 9.13 -10.11 -5.03
N GLY A 170 10.20 -10.20 -5.82
CA GLY A 170 11.57 -9.81 -5.46
C GLY A 170 11.91 -8.35 -5.14
N ASN A 171 10.94 -7.50 -4.79
CA ASN A 171 11.15 -6.10 -4.42
C ASN A 171 10.51 -5.67 -3.08
N SER A 172 9.78 -6.53 -2.37
CA SER A 172 9.09 -6.14 -1.12
C SER A 172 9.88 -6.53 0.15
N PRO A 173 10.35 -5.55 0.95
CA PRO A 173 10.85 -5.84 2.29
C PRO A 173 9.71 -6.37 3.17
N THR A 174 10.04 -7.20 4.15
CA THR A 174 9.05 -7.70 5.10
C THR A 174 8.93 -6.73 6.27
N PHE A 175 7.74 -6.60 6.86
CA PHE A 175 7.55 -5.72 8.01
C PHE A 175 8.47 -6.10 9.17
N LEU A 176 8.72 -7.40 9.38
CA LEU A 176 9.70 -7.82 10.38
C LEU A 176 11.12 -7.28 10.10
N SER A 177 11.59 -7.38 8.85
CA SER A 177 12.92 -6.88 8.48
C SER A 177 13.01 -5.35 8.56
N SER A 178 11.93 -4.67 8.18
CA SER A 178 11.82 -3.21 8.25
C SER A 178 11.86 -2.76 9.71
N TYR A 179 10.98 -3.31 10.55
CA TYR A 179 10.94 -3.06 11.99
C TYR A 179 12.30 -3.24 12.67
N GLN A 180 13.01 -4.34 12.39
CA GLN A 180 14.34 -4.58 12.95
C GLN A 180 15.36 -3.52 12.52
N ALA A 181 15.33 -3.09 11.26
CA ALA A 181 16.21 -2.04 10.77
C ALA A 181 15.88 -0.68 11.40
N ASP A 182 14.59 -0.36 11.57
CA ASP A 182 14.13 0.88 12.19
C ASP A 182 14.57 0.95 13.64
N ILE A 183 14.24 -0.06 14.45
CA ILE A 183 14.63 -0.10 15.86
C ILE A 183 16.16 -0.06 16.02
N THR A 184 16.92 -0.70 15.12
CA THR A 184 18.39 -0.62 15.13
C THR A 184 18.90 0.79 14.84
N ALA A 185 18.31 1.48 13.87
CA ALA A 185 18.68 2.86 13.54
C ALA A 185 18.36 3.81 14.69
N VAL A 186 17.15 3.72 15.27
CA VAL A 186 16.75 4.52 16.44
C VAL A 186 17.70 4.26 17.62
N GLN A 187 18.03 3.01 17.90
CA GLN A 187 18.96 2.66 18.98
C GLN A 187 20.36 3.26 18.75
N THR A 188 20.86 3.19 17.51
CA THR A 188 22.17 3.72 17.15
C THR A 188 22.22 5.25 17.29
N ASP A 189 21.16 5.93 16.88
CA ASP A 189 21.07 7.39 16.95
C ASP A 189 20.94 7.87 18.40
N ILE A 190 20.09 7.24 19.22
CA ILE A 190 19.98 7.57 20.65
C ILE A 190 21.30 7.30 21.38
N ALA A 191 21.97 6.18 21.12
CA ALA A 191 23.28 5.89 21.70
C ALA A 191 24.32 6.98 21.37
N ALA A 192 24.29 7.51 20.14
CA ALA A 192 25.19 8.60 19.75
C ALA A 192 24.85 9.94 20.41
N MET A 193 23.55 10.24 20.59
CA MET A 193 23.10 11.41 21.34
C MET A 193 23.55 11.35 22.81
N LEU A 194 23.44 10.18 23.45
CA LEU A 194 23.90 9.94 24.81
C LEU A 194 25.43 10.02 24.95
N ALA A 195 26.17 9.53 23.94
CA ALA A 195 27.62 9.62 23.91
C ALA A 195 28.13 11.06 23.68
N ASN A 196 27.36 11.88 22.96
CA ASN A 196 27.73 13.24 22.57
C ASN A 196 26.58 14.24 22.84
N PRO A 197 26.17 14.46 24.10
CA PRO A 197 24.99 15.26 24.44
C PRO A 197 25.08 16.72 23.97
N GLY A 198 26.30 17.25 23.77
CA GLY A 198 26.52 18.59 23.22
C GLY A 198 26.34 18.72 21.70
N GLN A 199 26.11 17.61 20.99
CA GLN A 199 25.89 17.58 19.53
C GLN A 199 24.46 17.25 19.15
N VAL A 200 23.58 17.03 20.13
CA VAL A 200 22.18 16.67 19.90
C VAL A 200 21.46 17.81 19.20
N THR A 201 20.63 17.43 18.24
CA THR A 201 19.77 18.35 17.49
C THR A 201 18.31 17.91 17.57
N LEU A 202 17.42 18.87 17.31
CA LEU A 202 15.98 18.68 17.21
C LEU A 202 15.50 19.50 16.00
N GLY A 203 15.10 18.82 14.93
CA GLY A 203 14.66 19.49 13.71
C GLY A 203 15.79 20.30 13.03
N GLY A 204 17.04 19.88 13.17
CA GLY A 204 18.25 20.54 12.67
C GLY A 204 18.79 21.65 13.58
N HIS A 205 18.17 21.91 14.73
CA HIS A 205 18.59 22.93 15.68
C HIS A 205 19.26 22.31 16.90
N THR A 206 20.29 22.95 17.45
CA THR A 206 20.93 22.49 18.69
C THR A 206 19.91 22.32 19.81
N PHE A 207 19.92 21.15 20.45
CA PHE A 207 19.03 20.81 21.54
C PHE A 207 19.86 20.35 22.74
N ALA A 208 19.71 21.05 23.87
CA ALA A 208 20.48 20.75 25.07
C ALA A 208 19.72 19.76 25.95
N LEU A 209 20.21 18.52 26.02
CA LEU A 209 19.64 17.52 26.93
C LEU A 209 19.86 17.92 28.39
N ASN A 210 18.78 17.90 29.18
CA ASN A 210 18.84 17.99 30.62
C ASN A 210 19.03 16.60 31.27
N THR A 211 19.14 16.54 32.59
CA THR A 211 19.36 15.27 33.31
C THR A 211 18.19 14.29 33.19
N THR A 212 16.96 14.78 33.17
CA THR A 212 15.75 13.98 32.95
C THR A 212 15.73 13.41 31.54
N ASP A 213 15.96 14.25 30.51
CA ASP A 213 16.02 13.80 29.11
C ASP A 213 17.06 12.69 28.94
N THR A 214 18.23 12.86 29.55
CA THR A 214 19.34 11.89 29.47
C THR A 214 18.93 10.56 30.12
N ALA A 215 18.22 10.60 31.26
CA ALA A 215 17.74 9.40 31.93
C ALA A 215 16.68 8.66 31.09
N VAL A 216 15.73 9.40 30.52
CA VAL A 216 14.70 8.87 29.62
C VAL A 216 15.34 8.23 28.40
N LEU A 217 16.23 8.94 27.70
CA LEU A 217 16.90 8.39 26.51
C LEU A 217 17.76 7.16 26.84
N THR A 218 18.35 7.07 28.03
CA THR A 218 19.09 5.88 28.49
C THR A 218 18.16 4.68 28.68
N ASN A 219 16.97 4.88 29.24
CA ASN A 219 15.97 3.82 29.36
C ASN A 219 15.48 3.37 27.98
N VAL A 220 15.16 4.33 27.11
CA VAL A 220 14.72 4.07 25.74
C VAL A 220 15.77 3.26 24.97
N GLU A 221 17.07 3.57 25.08
CA GLU A 221 18.14 2.78 24.44
C GLU A 221 18.11 1.30 24.86
N ALA A 222 17.88 1.03 26.15
CA ALA A 222 17.77 -0.33 26.68
C ALA A 222 16.48 -1.05 26.25
N GLN A 223 15.36 -0.32 26.22
CA GLN A 223 14.07 -0.80 25.74
C GLN A 223 14.11 -1.17 24.25
N LEU A 224 14.76 -0.37 23.41
CA LEU A 224 14.99 -0.70 21.99
C LEU A 224 15.76 -2.02 21.82
N GLY A 225 16.74 -2.30 22.71
CA GLY A 225 17.42 -3.59 22.75
C GLY A 225 16.49 -4.76 23.09
N THR A 226 15.49 -4.51 23.96
CA THR A 226 14.44 -5.49 24.29
C THR A 226 13.52 -5.73 23.10
N LEU A 227 13.13 -4.68 22.38
CA LEU A 227 12.33 -4.78 21.14
C LEU A 227 13.04 -5.61 20.07
N LEU A 228 14.34 -5.40 19.82
CA LEU A 228 15.11 -6.20 18.85
C LEU A 228 15.13 -7.69 19.22
N LYS A 229 15.31 -7.98 20.51
CA LYS A 229 15.28 -9.37 21.00
C LYS A 229 13.91 -10.01 20.83
N ALA A 230 12.84 -9.27 21.13
CA ALA A 230 11.47 -9.74 20.97
C ALA A 230 11.14 -9.98 19.48
N ALA A 231 11.51 -9.06 18.59
CA ALA A 231 11.33 -9.22 17.14
C ALA A 231 11.98 -10.51 16.61
N GLY A 232 13.15 -10.90 17.14
CA GLY A 232 13.78 -12.19 16.81
C GLY A 232 12.94 -13.42 17.17
N GLY A 233 11.99 -13.30 18.09
CA GLY A 233 11.07 -14.36 18.52
C GLY A 233 9.80 -14.53 17.68
N ILE A 234 9.49 -13.60 16.77
CA ILE A 234 8.25 -13.58 15.97
C ILE A 234 8.18 -14.77 14.99
N THR A 235 9.31 -15.20 14.43
CA THR A 235 9.33 -16.30 13.44
C THR A 235 9.10 -17.69 14.04
N ASN A 236 9.01 -17.81 15.37
CA ASN A 236 8.82 -19.07 16.06
C ASN A 236 7.47 -19.07 16.79
N ALA A 237 6.56 -19.94 16.35
CA ALA A 237 5.22 -20.07 16.91
C ALA A 237 5.19 -20.31 18.43
N ALA A 238 6.22 -20.93 19.01
CA ALA A 238 6.30 -21.15 20.47
C ALA A 238 6.64 -19.87 21.25
N THR A 239 7.26 -18.88 20.62
CA THR A 239 7.66 -17.61 21.24
C THR A 239 6.89 -16.40 20.72
N LEU A 240 6.13 -16.55 19.65
CA LEU A 240 5.35 -15.50 18.98
C LEU A 240 4.53 -14.69 19.98
N ALA A 241 3.62 -15.33 20.73
CA ALA A 241 2.73 -14.62 21.65
C ALA A 241 3.49 -13.79 22.70
N THR A 242 4.55 -14.35 23.30
CA THR A 242 5.39 -13.60 24.26
C THR A 242 6.13 -12.46 23.59
N ALA A 243 6.63 -12.67 22.37
CA ALA A 243 7.34 -11.65 21.60
C ALA A 243 6.42 -10.48 21.26
N GLU A 244 5.23 -10.75 20.72
CA GLU A 244 4.23 -9.73 20.38
C GLU A 244 3.80 -8.92 21.60
N GLN A 245 3.49 -9.59 22.73
CA GLN A 245 3.18 -8.92 23.99
C GLN A 245 4.32 -8.04 24.50
N THR A 246 5.57 -8.50 24.35
CA THR A 246 6.75 -7.71 24.73
C THR A 246 6.92 -6.49 23.83
N ILE A 247 6.70 -6.66 22.52
CA ILE A 247 6.78 -5.57 21.54
C ILE A 247 5.75 -4.49 21.89
N HIS A 248 4.48 -4.86 22.01
CA HIS A 248 3.40 -3.96 22.42
C HIS A 248 3.74 -3.20 23.71
N ALA A 249 4.04 -3.94 24.79
CA ALA A 249 4.26 -3.34 26.11
C ALA A 249 5.45 -2.36 26.11
N VAL A 250 6.56 -2.73 25.48
CA VAL A 250 7.77 -1.90 25.47
C VAL A 250 7.66 -0.71 24.51
N GLN A 251 6.93 -0.83 23.39
CA GLN A 251 6.62 0.33 22.54
C GLN A 251 5.79 1.36 23.29
N GLN A 252 4.74 0.92 23.98
CA GLN A 252 3.91 1.82 24.79
C GLN A 252 4.70 2.42 25.96
N GLU A 253 5.64 1.68 26.56
CA GLU A 253 6.54 2.20 27.60
C GLU A 253 7.46 3.31 27.05
N ILE A 254 8.11 3.11 25.89
CA ILE A 254 8.94 4.13 25.23
C ILE A 254 8.12 5.39 24.96
N LEU A 255 6.94 5.25 24.35
CA LEU A 255 6.06 6.39 24.06
C LEU A 255 5.68 7.12 25.35
N GLN A 256 5.31 6.40 26.42
CA GLN A 256 4.96 7.00 27.70
C GLN A 256 6.14 7.72 28.35
N GLU A 257 7.35 7.16 28.32
CA GLU A 257 8.53 7.80 28.90
C GLU A 257 8.87 9.12 28.20
N ILE A 258 8.84 9.13 26.86
CA ILE A 258 9.04 10.35 26.07
C ILE A 258 7.96 11.39 26.39
N HIS A 259 6.68 11.00 26.39
CA HIS A 259 5.56 11.92 26.61
C HIS A 259 5.42 12.41 28.07
N ASN A 260 5.98 11.68 29.03
CA ASN A 260 6.01 12.10 30.44
C ASN A 260 7.17 13.05 30.75
N ASP A 261 8.19 13.11 29.89
CA ASP A 261 9.21 14.14 29.96
C ASP A 261 8.70 15.44 29.33
N ALA A 262 8.41 16.44 30.17
CA ALA A 262 7.87 17.71 29.71
C ALA A 262 8.80 18.48 28.75
N HIS A 263 10.11 18.33 28.88
CA HIS A 263 11.07 19.04 28.02
C HIS A 263 11.14 18.37 26.65
N LEU A 264 11.26 17.03 26.59
CA LEU A 264 11.21 16.28 25.34
C LEU A 264 9.86 16.45 24.62
N THR A 265 8.75 16.28 25.34
CA THR A 265 7.40 16.39 24.78
C THR A 265 7.15 17.77 24.18
N THR A 266 7.49 18.84 24.91
CA THR A 266 7.32 20.21 24.40
C THR A 266 8.16 20.45 23.15
N ALA A 267 9.39 19.92 23.13
CA ALA A 267 10.30 20.05 22.00
C ALA A 267 9.79 19.30 20.76
N LEU A 268 9.45 18.03 20.90
CA LEU A 268 8.96 17.18 19.80
C LEU A 268 7.62 17.69 19.24
N ASN A 269 6.69 18.11 20.11
CA ASN A 269 5.43 18.73 19.67
C ASN A 269 5.62 20.05 18.90
N GLY A 270 6.77 20.70 19.08
CA GLY A 270 7.15 21.90 18.32
C GLY A 270 7.63 21.62 16.90
N VAL A 271 7.84 20.35 16.53
CA VAL A 271 8.32 19.94 15.20
C VAL A 271 7.38 18.92 14.58
N THR A 272 6.36 19.43 13.90
CA THR A 272 5.38 18.60 13.17
C THR A 272 5.84 18.27 11.76
N TYR A 273 5.36 17.17 11.21
CA TYR A 273 5.55 16.79 9.81
C TYR A 273 4.27 16.27 9.18
N LEU A 274 4.13 16.46 7.85
CA LEU A 274 3.02 15.86 7.11
C LEU A 274 3.39 14.41 6.79
N ALA A 275 2.73 13.47 7.43
CA ALA A 275 2.89 12.05 7.18
C ALA A 275 2.35 11.66 5.80
N ASN A 276 2.76 10.49 5.31
CA ASN A 276 2.27 9.93 4.06
C ASN A 276 0.77 9.59 4.09
N THR A 277 0.16 9.51 5.27
CA THR A 277 -1.29 9.36 5.46
C THR A 277 -2.06 10.68 5.31
N GLY A 278 -1.36 11.82 5.18
CA GLY A 278 -1.96 13.14 5.21
C GLY A 278 -2.18 13.70 6.62
N ALA A 279 -1.93 12.90 7.67
CA ALA A 279 -1.93 13.37 9.05
C ALA A 279 -0.75 14.31 9.34
N THR A 280 -0.95 15.20 10.32
CA THR A 280 0.15 15.99 10.89
C THR A 280 0.68 15.30 12.13
N ASP A 281 1.80 14.63 11.97
CA ASP A 281 2.47 13.84 13.00
C ASP A 281 3.52 14.67 13.75
N VAL A 282 3.94 14.14 14.91
CA VAL A 282 5.19 14.49 15.58
C VAL A 282 6.09 13.27 15.72
N ALA A 283 7.39 13.47 15.91
CA ALA A 283 8.32 12.38 16.20
C ALA A 283 7.97 11.70 17.55
N PHE A 284 7.97 10.35 17.59
CA PHE A 284 7.41 9.55 18.69
C PHE A 284 5.92 9.84 18.90
N GLN A 285 5.12 9.77 17.82
CA GLN A 285 3.68 10.01 17.82
C GLN A 285 2.98 9.02 18.75
N ALA A 286 2.12 9.54 19.64
CA ALA A 286 1.28 8.69 20.48
C ALA A 286 0.26 7.92 19.64
N SER A 287 0.00 6.66 20.01
CA SER A 287 -1.08 5.87 19.44
C SER A 287 -2.45 6.55 19.65
N PRO A 288 -3.39 6.38 18.71
CA PRO A 288 -4.76 6.85 18.86
C PRO A 288 -5.40 6.45 20.19
N ALA A 289 -6.08 7.39 20.84
CA ALA A 289 -6.82 7.09 22.06
C ALA A 289 -8.04 6.23 21.74
N GLY A 290 -8.14 5.07 22.39
CA GLY A 290 -9.28 4.16 22.31
C GLY A 290 -9.83 3.78 23.69
N ALA A 291 -11.02 3.18 23.70
CA ALA A 291 -11.64 2.64 24.91
C ALA A 291 -12.56 1.46 24.58
N ASP A 292 -12.56 0.46 25.46
CA ASP A 292 -13.29 -0.80 25.38
C ASP A 292 -13.94 -1.17 26.73
N ASP A 293 -14.08 -0.21 27.65
CA ASP A 293 -14.82 -0.46 28.88
C ASP A 293 -16.29 -0.80 28.59
N ALA A 294 -16.97 -1.42 29.56
CA ALA A 294 -18.31 -1.94 29.37
C ALA A 294 -19.35 -0.90 28.88
N ALA A 295 -19.20 0.38 29.25
CA ALA A 295 -20.09 1.43 28.77
C ALA A 295 -19.78 1.80 27.31
N THR A 296 -18.49 1.90 26.97
CA THR A 296 -18.03 2.19 25.61
C THR A 296 -18.41 1.07 24.64
N LEU A 297 -18.20 -0.20 25.00
CA LEU A 297 -18.63 -1.35 24.18
C LEU A 297 -20.14 -1.38 23.96
N ALA A 298 -20.94 -1.07 24.99
CA ALA A 298 -22.39 -1.02 24.86
C ALA A 298 -22.86 0.09 23.91
N ALA A 299 -22.22 1.28 23.97
CA ALA A 299 -22.52 2.39 23.08
C ALA A 299 -22.13 2.10 21.63
N ALA A 300 -20.94 1.51 21.41
CA ALA A 300 -20.49 1.08 20.10
C ALA A 300 -21.42 0.01 19.51
N THR A 301 -21.75 -1.03 20.28
CA THR A 301 -22.67 -2.11 19.86
C THR A 301 -24.04 -1.57 19.43
N ALA A 302 -24.56 -0.57 20.16
CA ALA A 302 -25.83 0.06 19.86
C ALA A 302 -25.78 0.98 18.62
N GLY A 303 -24.60 1.29 18.11
CA GLY A 303 -24.41 2.25 17.02
C GLY A 303 -24.83 3.66 17.41
N HIS A 304 -24.65 4.08 18.67
CA HIS A 304 -25.06 5.42 19.14
C HIS A 304 -24.49 6.56 18.28
N SER A 305 -23.22 6.45 17.91
CA SER A 305 -22.56 7.34 16.96
C SER A 305 -21.39 6.63 16.27
N LEU A 306 -20.94 7.14 15.12
CA LEU A 306 -19.75 6.62 14.46
C LEU A 306 -18.50 6.82 15.33
N LYS A 307 -18.46 7.91 16.12
CA LYS A 307 -17.41 8.16 17.11
C LYS A 307 -17.32 7.08 18.17
N ASP A 308 -18.44 6.63 18.73
CA ASP A 308 -18.44 5.57 19.76
C ASP A 308 -17.90 4.25 19.20
N VAL A 309 -18.32 3.91 17.98
CA VAL A 309 -17.79 2.74 17.25
C VAL A 309 -16.29 2.89 16.99
N GLY A 310 -15.86 4.04 16.49
CA GLY A 310 -14.46 4.30 16.18
C GLY A 310 -13.55 4.40 17.40
N SER A 311 -14.08 4.74 18.59
CA SER A 311 -13.33 4.72 19.85
C SER A 311 -12.95 3.30 20.27
N VAL A 312 -13.84 2.33 20.03
CA VAL A 312 -13.52 0.91 20.22
C VAL A 312 -12.53 0.44 19.15
N PHE A 313 -12.69 0.91 17.91
CA PHE A 313 -11.74 0.57 16.84
C PHE A 313 -10.31 1.04 17.14
N ASN A 314 -10.14 2.28 17.63
CA ASN A 314 -8.82 2.76 18.06
C ASN A 314 -8.20 1.84 19.13
N LYS A 315 -9.04 1.26 20.00
CA LYS A 315 -8.57 0.33 21.03
C LYS A 315 -8.11 -0.99 20.42
N VAL A 316 -8.81 -1.51 19.41
CA VAL A 316 -8.37 -2.68 18.63
C VAL A 316 -6.99 -2.43 18.00
N VAL A 317 -6.79 -1.26 17.37
CA VAL A 317 -5.50 -0.91 16.75
C VAL A 317 -4.37 -0.83 17.79
N ASP A 318 -4.61 -0.21 18.95
CA ASP A 318 -3.66 -0.20 20.08
C ASP A 318 -3.28 -1.61 20.52
N ILE A 319 -4.26 -2.48 20.78
CA ILE A 319 -4.03 -3.87 21.22
C ILE A 319 -3.32 -4.70 20.15
N ALA A 320 -3.63 -4.46 18.87
CA ALA A 320 -3.04 -5.15 17.73
C ALA A 320 -1.63 -4.64 17.38
N SER A 321 -1.23 -3.47 17.90
CA SER A 321 0.14 -2.97 17.79
C SER A 321 1.10 -3.92 18.50
N GLY A 322 2.00 -4.53 17.74
CA GLY A 322 2.85 -5.63 18.20
C GLY A 322 2.32 -7.03 17.86
N GLY A 323 1.07 -7.17 17.44
CA GLY A 323 0.46 -8.38 16.89
C GLY A 323 -0.73 -8.94 17.69
N ILE A 324 -1.61 -9.67 16.99
CA ILE A 324 -2.71 -10.42 17.60
C ILE A 324 -2.19 -11.82 17.97
N ASN A 325 -2.30 -12.18 19.25
CA ASN A 325 -1.90 -13.47 19.82
C ASN A 325 -2.99 -14.07 20.72
N ALA A 326 -2.75 -15.28 21.19
CA ALA A 326 -3.66 -15.97 22.11
C ALA A 326 -3.99 -15.19 23.42
N GLY A 327 -3.15 -14.23 23.82
CA GLY A 327 -3.38 -13.42 25.02
C GLY A 327 -4.40 -12.29 24.84
N ASN A 328 -4.50 -11.71 23.64
CA ASN A 328 -5.37 -10.57 23.34
C ASN A 328 -6.50 -10.91 22.35
N LEU A 329 -6.47 -12.07 21.67
CA LEU A 329 -7.44 -12.47 20.66
C LEU A 329 -8.90 -12.37 21.11
N GLN A 330 -9.19 -12.74 22.37
CA GLN A 330 -10.57 -12.70 22.86
C GLN A 330 -11.09 -11.25 22.99
N GLU A 331 -10.23 -10.33 23.43
CA GLU A 331 -10.55 -8.90 23.56
C GLU A 331 -10.78 -8.30 22.18
N VAL A 332 -9.82 -8.50 21.26
CA VAL A 332 -9.93 -8.06 19.86
C VAL A 332 -11.21 -8.55 19.19
N ASN A 333 -11.55 -9.84 19.34
CA ASN A 333 -12.77 -10.39 18.76
C ASN A 333 -14.05 -9.78 19.35
N ASN A 334 -14.08 -9.52 20.66
CA ASN A 334 -15.24 -8.90 21.31
C ASN A 334 -15.44 -7.47 20.80
N ASP A 335 -14.35 -6.71 20.70
CA ASP A 335 -14.34 -5.33 20.28
C ASP A 335 -14.75 -5.20 18.81
N LEU A 336 -14.13 -5.99 17.92
CA LEU A 336 -14.50 -6.05 16.51
C LEU A 336 -15.95 -6.54 16.30
N THR A 337 -16.45 -7.43 17.15
CA THR A 337 -17.87 -7.84 17.13
C THR A 337 -18.78 -6.65 17.49
N ALA A 338 -18.44 -5.87 18.51
CA ALA A 338 -19.18 -4.66 18.88
C ALA A 338 -19.15 -3.62 17.74
N ILE A 339 -17.99 -3.45 17.09
CA ILE A 339 -17.81 -2.56 15.94
C ILE A 339 -18.68 -3.00 14.76
N SER A 340 -18.65 -4.29 14.39
CA SER A 340 -19.46 -4.86 13.30
C SER A 340 -20.96 -4.64 13.55
N GLN A 341 -21.42 -4.87 14.78
CA GLN A 341 -22.81 -4.62 15.18
C GLN A 341 -23.16 -3.13 15.14
N GLY A 342 -22.28 -2.27 15.62
CA GLY A 342 -22.46 -0.82 15.60
C GLY A 342 -22.56 -0.23 14.19
N LEU A 343 -21.63 -0.60 13.31
CA LEU A 343 -21.65 -0.20 11.90
C LEU A 343 -22.92 -0.71 11.20
N THR A 344 -23.33 -1.95 11.48
CA THR A 344 -24.59 -2.51 10.98
C THR A 344 -25.81 -1.71 11.48
N ALA A 345 -25.81 -1.29 12.74
CA ALA A 345 -26.89 -0.48 13.30
C ALA A 345 -26.96 0.91 12.63
N ILE A 346 -25.81 1.57 12.42
CA ILE A 346 -25.71 2.85 11.72
C ILE A 346 -26.23 2.73 10.29
N LEU A 347 -25.75 1.74 9.53
CA LEU A 347 -26.16 1.50 8.14
C LEU A 347 -27.66 1.21 7.98
N ASN A 348 -28.30 0.66 9.02
CA ASN A 348 -29.74 0.41 9.03
C ASN A 348 -30.56 1.60 9.57
N ASN A 349 -29.90 2.64 10.11
CA ASN A 349 -30.54 3.82 10.68
C ASN A 349 -30.50 4.99 9.67
N LYS A 350 -31.58 5.13 8.89
CA LYS A 350 -31.72 6.20 7.89
C LYS A 350 -31.53 7.61 8.44
N THR A 351 -31.94 7.86 9.67
CA THR A 351 -31.80 9.19 10.29
C THR A 351 -30.34 9.51 10.56
N GLN A 352 -29.59 8.52 11.03
CA GLN A 352 -28.18 8.68 11.34
C GLN A 352 -27.33 8.77 10.08
N LEU A 353 -27.61 7.96 9.05
CA LEU A 353 -26.97 8.12 7.73
C LEU A 353 -27.21 9.53 7.16
N ALA A 354 -28.46 10.02 7.18
CA ALA A 354 -28.75 11.38 6.71
C ALA A 354 -28.06 12.48 7.52
N GLN A 355 -27.69 12.23 8.78
CA GLN A 355 -26.88 13.15 9.60
C GLN A 355 -25.41 13.12 9.20
N ILE A 356 -24.87 11.92 8.90
CA ILE A 356 -23.50 11.75 8.42
C ILE A 356 -23.34 12.40 7.04
N GLU A 357 -24.30 12.17 6.13
CA GLU A 357 -24.29 12.65 4.74
C GLU A 357 -24.71 14.13 4.59
N ALA A 358 -24.86 14.85 5.71
CA ALA A 358 -25.46 16.17 5.72
C ALA A 358 -24.62 17.18 4.92
N GLY A 359 -25.24 17.80 3.92
CA GLY A 359 -24.58 18.81 3.07
C GLY A 359 -23.97 18.26 1.79
N GLU A 360 -24.03 16.94 1.56
CA GLU A 360 -23.50 16.32 0.35
C GLU A 360 -24.45 16.35 -0.84
N THR A 361 -23.87 16.20 -2.03
CA THR A 361 -24.65 15.81 -3.21
C THR A 361 -25.12 14.37 -3.08
N ALA A 362 -26.19 13.98 -3.76
CA ALA A 362 -26.69 12.61 -3.69
C ALA A 362 -25.64 11.55 -4.05
N ASN A 363 -24.76 11.82 -5.02
CA ASN A 363 -23.69 10.91 -5.41
C ASN A 363 -22.61 10.80 -4.32
N ALA A 364 -22.24 11.92 -3.68
CA ALA A 364 -21.25 11.94 -2.60
C ALA A 364 -21.79 11.21 -1.35
N ALA A 365 -23.05 11.49 -0.97
CA ALA A 365 -23.73 10.77 0.11
C ALA A 365 -23.77 9.24 -0.13
N ALA A 366 -24.08 8.82 -1.37
CA ALA A 366 -24.06 7.40 -1.73
C ALA A 366 -22.65 6.79 -1.62
N LEU A 367 -21.60 7.54 -1.97
CA LEU A 367 -20.21 7.12 -1.83
C LEU A 367 -19.80 7.01 -0.36
N THR A 368 -20.16 7.98 0.49
CA THR A 368 -19.95 7.93 1.94
C THR A 368 -20.64 6.72 2.58
N THR A 369 -21.85 6.38 2.15
CA THR A 369 -22.50 5.12 2.57
C THR A 369 -21.74 3.88 2.10
N ILE A 370 -21.19 3.89 0.87
CA ILE A 370 -20.36 2.78 0.36
C ILE A 370 -19.09 2.63 1.22
N HIS A 371 -18.38 3.71 1.52
CA HIS A 371 -17.20 3.69 2.39
C HIS A 371 -17.49 3.06 3.76
N LEU A 372 -18.64 3.39 4.37
CA LEU A 372 -19.05 2.79 5.63
C LEU A 372 -19.35 1.28 5.50
N GLN A 373 -19.90 0.84 4.36
CA GLN A 373 -20.12 -0.58 4.07
C GLN A 373 -18.80 -1.32 3.81
N THR A 374 -17.84 -0.69 3.13
CA THR A 374 -16.49 -1.18 2.95
C THR A 374 -15.81 -1.43 4.30
N ALA A 375 -15.83 -0.44 5.20
CA ALA A 375 -15.27 -0.57 6.54
C ALA A 375 -15.92 -1.74 7.31
N LEU A 376 -17.25 -1.90 7.22
CA LEU A 376 -17.93 -3.06 7.81
C LEU A 376 -17.48 -4.39 7.17
N GLY A 377 -17.33 -4.45 5.85
CA GLY A 377 -16.82 -5.63 5.14
C GLY A 377 -15.43 -6.03 5.62
N GLN A 378 -14.53 -5.05 5.72
CA GLN A 378 -13.16 -5.24 6.20
C GLN A 378 -13.10 -5.65 7.68
N ILE A 379 -13.94 -5.08 8.56
CA ILE A 379 -14.08 -5.55 9.95
C ILE A 379 -14.51 -7.03 9.99
N ASN A 380 -15.47 -7.42 9.14
CA ASN A 380 -15.91 -8.81 9.08
C ASN A 380 -14.84 -9.73 8.48
N LEU A 381 -14.01 -9.24 7.55
CA LEU A 381 -12.85 -9.97 7.03
C LEU A 381 -11.84 -10.23 8.16
N GLN A 382 -11.54 -9.22 8.97
CA GLN A 382 -10.63 -9.31 10.12
C GLN A 382 -11.09 -10.43 11.07
N LEU A 383 -12.34 -10.32 11.54
CA LEU A 383 -12.99 -11.26 12.45
C LEU A 383 -12.99 -12.70 11.96
N ASN A 384 -13.37 -12.90 10.69
CA ASN A 384 -13.67 -14.23 10.18
C ASN A 384 -12.46 -14.94 9.57
N LYS A 385 -11.46 -14.18 9.09
CA LYS A 385 -10.31 -14.72 8.36
C LYS A 385 -8.99 -14.52 9.08
N TYR A 386 -8.74 -13.35 9.64
CA TYR A 386 -7.39 -12.96 10.03
C TYR A 386 -7.10 -13.15 11.51
N ASP A 387 -7.96 -12.71 12.44
CA ASP A 387 -7.62 -12.68 13.88
C ASP A 387 -7.11 -14.02 14.42
N ALA A 388 -7.90 -15.09 14.21
CA ALA A 388 -7.53 -16.42 14.66
C ALA A 388 -6.27 -16.94 13.95
N ALA A 389 -6.10 -16.65 12.66
CA ALA A 389 -4.95 -17.10 11.89
C ALA A 389 -3.67 -16.35 12.27
N ALA A 390 -3.76 -15.02 12.46
CA ALA A 390 -2.68 -14.14 12.92
C ALA A 390 -2.15 -14.61 14.28
N SER A 391 -3.05 -14.98 15.20
CA SER A 391 -2.70 -15.52 16.53
C SER A 391 -1.82 -16.78 16.54
N THR A 392 -1.67 -17.42 15.37
CA THR A 392 -0.85 -18.61 15.17
C THR A 392 0.37 -18.37 14.28
N GLY A 393 0.65 -17.12 13.91
CA GLY A 393 1.77 -16.73 13.04
C GLY A 393 1.52 -17.03 11.56
N ASN A 394 0.24 -17.06 11.12
CA ASN A 394 -0.06 -17.23 9.71
C ASN A 394 0.37 -15.98 8.93
N GLN A 395 1.32 -16.14 8.00
CA GLN A 395 1.93 -15.02 7.28
C GLN A 395 0.95 -14.21 6.42
N ALA A 396 -0.06 -14.87 5.82
CA ALA A 396 -1.10 -14.16 5.06
C ALA A 396 -1.95 -13.31 6.00
N ALA A 397 -2.31 -13.85 7.17
CA ALA A 397 -3.12 -13.14 8.15
C ALA A 397 -2.36 -12.03 8.87
N LEU A 398 -1.07 -12.19 9.16
CA LEU A 398 -0.24 -11.12 9.73
C LEU A 398 -0.17 -9.93 8.78
N ARG A 399 0.06 -10.20 7.49
CA ARG A 399 0.09 -9.17 6.46
C ARG A 399 -1.30 -8.56 6.26
N GLY A 400 -2.32 -9.40 6.10
CA GLY A 400 -3.70 -8.97 5.90
C GLY A 400 -4.27 -8.20 7.09
N THR A 401 -3.84 -8.47 8.32
CA THR A 401 -4.26 -7.70 9.51
C THR A 401 -3.72 -6.27 9.46
N ALA A 402 -2.43 -6.09 9.16
CA ALA A 402 -1.86 -4.75 9.04
C ALA A 402 -2.54 -3.96 7.93
N ASP A 403 -2.68 -4.58 6.75
CA ASP A 403 -3.33 -3.96 5.60
C ASP A 403 -4.78 -3.58 5.92
N ASN A 404 -5.56 -4.54 6.44
CA ASN A 404 -6.99 -4.35 6.67
C ASN A 404 -7.30 -3.34 7.78
N LEU A 405 -6.51 -3.27 8.87
CA LEU A 405 -6.71 -2.27 9.92
C LEU A 405 -6.33 -0.85 9.45
N LEU A 406 -5.25 -0.72 8.68
CA LEU A 406 -4.82 0.57 8.14
C LEU A 406 -5.80 1.07 7.07
N ASP A 407 -6.29 0.20 6.20
CA ASP A 407 -7.28 0.57 5.19
C ASP A 407 -8.58 1.09 5.80
N ILE A 408 -9.07 0.48 6.90
CA ILE A 408 -10.28 0.97 7.59
C ILE A 408 -10.06 2.40 8.10
N ILE A 409 -8.87 2.72 8.62
CA ILE A 409 -8.50 4.08 9.04
C ILE A 409 -8.54 4.99 7.81
N ASP A 410 -7.84 4.62 6.74
CA ASP A 410 -7.69 5.45 5.54
C ASP A 410 -9.07 5.73 4.87
N ILE A 411 -9.98 4.75 4.84
CA ILE A 411 -11.36 4.91 4.34
C ILE A 411 -12.11 5.99 5.13
N ILE A 412 -12.08 5.92 6.47
CA ILE A 412 -12.84 6.82 7.32
C ILE A 412 -12.19 8.21 7.38
N GLN A 413 -10.86 8.27 7.44
CA GLN A 413 -10.11 9.51 7.60
C GLN A 413 -10.07 10.36 6.33
N ASN A 414 -10.10 9.73 5.15
CA ASN A 414 -10.14 10.44 3.86
C ASN A 414 -11.55 10.81 3.39
N ASP A 415 -12.60 10.25 4.01
CA ASP A 415 -13.96 10.74 3.81
C ASP A 415 -14.26 11.86 4.82
N THR A 416 -14.34 13.10 4.35
CA THR A 416 -14.55 14.29 5.18
C THR A 416 -15.76 14.16 6.12
N ASN A 417 -16.85 13.55 5.65
CA ASN A 417 -18.07 13.41 6.43
C ASN A 417 -17.97 12.26 7.44
N LEU A 418 -17.37 11.13 7.07
CA LEU A 418 -17.11 10.04 8.02
C LEU A 418 -16.11 10.46 9.10
N ASN A 419 -15.01 11.13 8.72
CA ASN A 419 -14.05 11.70 9.66
C ASN A 419 -14.73 12.63 10.66
N THR A 420 -15.55 13.57 10.18
CA THR A 420 -16.29 14.50 11.03
C THR A 420 -17.28 13.76 11.94
N ALA A 421 -18.02 12.77 11.41
CA ALA A 421 -18.96 11.96 12.18
C ALA A 421 -18.27 11.05 13.21
N ALA A 422 -17.04 10.63 12.96
CA ALA A 422 -16.17 9.92 13.89
C ALA A 422 -15.55 10.86 14.96
N GLY A 423 -15.79 12.17 14.87
CA GLY A 423 -15.34 13.16 15.84
C GLY A 423 -14.01 13.85 15.49
N GLY A 424 -13.54 13.70 14.25
CA GLY A 424 -12.44 14.46 13.68
C GLY A 424 -12.87 15.86 13.21
N ASN A 425 -12.08 16.46 12.31
CA ASN A 425 -12.28 17.83 11.81
C ASN A 425 -12.50 17.91 10.28
N GLY A 426 -12.71 16.78 9.64
CA GLY A 426 -12.84 16.64 8.18
C GLY A 426 -11.54 16.39 7.43
N ALA A 427 -10.41 16.26 8.14
CA ALA A 427 -9.10 15.90 7.60
C ALA A 427 -8.47 14.76 8.41
N ALA A 428 -7.61 13.97 7.75
CA ALA A 428 -6.87 12.89 8.38
C ALA A 428 -6.08 13.39 9.60
N GLY A 429 -6.15 12.65 10.71
CA GLY A 429 -5.39 12.96 11.91
C GLY A 429 -5.68 12.07 13.11
N HIS A 430 -5.04 12.40 14.23
CA HIS A 430 -5.02 11.56 15.42
C HIS A 430 -6.20 11.80 16.39
N ALA A 431 -7.30 12.41 15.92
CA ALA A 431 -8.45 12.78 16.75
C ALA A 431 -9.74 12.09 16.31
N GLY A 432 -10.58 11.74 17.28
CA GLY A 432 -11.83 11.02 17.03
C GLY A 432 -11.65 9.50 17.00
N GLY A 433 -12.68 8.80 16.55
CA GLY A 433 -12.62 7.37 16.27
C GLY A 433 -12.05 7.08 14.89
N PHE A 434 -11.55 5.85 14.66
CA PHE A 434 -10.82 5.48 13.45
C PHE A 434 -9.66 6.42 13.13
N ALA A 435 -8.99 6.92 14.17
CA ALA A 435 -7.96 7.95 14.04
C ALA A 435 -6.66 7.37 13.47
N GLU A 436 -5.88 8.23 12.82
CA GLU A 436 -4.61 7.88 12.18
C GLU A 436 -3.60 7.30 13.16
N ASP A 437 -3.10 6.09 12.87
CA ASP A 437 -1.89 5.55 13.48
C ASP A 437 -0.65 6.35 12.98
N PRO A 438 0.51 6.34 13.67
CA PRO A 438 1.68 7.06 13.20
C PRO A 438 2.01 6.78 11.73
N GLY A 439 2.44 7.81 11.02
CA GLY A 439 2.79 7.75 9.62
C GLY A 439 4.01 6.88 9.35
N GLY A 440 3.92 6.05 8.30
CA GLY A 440 5.04 5.24 7.82
C GLY A 440 5.97 6.00 6.88
N LEU A 441 7.17 5.49 6.69
CA LEU A 441 8.17 6.00 5.77
C LEU A 441 7.94 5.49 4.35
N THR A 442 8.14 6.37 3.37
CA THR A 442 8.14 5.98 1.95
C THR A 442 9.25 4.96 1.72
N GLY A 443 8.88 3.81 1.18
CA GLY A 443 9.79 2.69 0.92
C GLY A 443 9.81 1.60 1.99
N THR A 444 9.10 1.77 3.12
CA THR A 444 8.77 0.65 4.03
C THR A 444 7.79 -0.30 3.35
N VAL A 445 6.78 0.32 2.75
CA VAL A 445 5.78 -0.31 1.91
C VAL A 445 6.19 -0.09 0.45
N THR A 446 6.27 -1.16 -0.34
CA THR A 446 6.69 -1.08 -1.75
C THR A 446 5.69 -1.75 -2.66
N LYS A 447 5.58 -1.26 -3.89
CA LYS A 447 4.72 -1.88 -4.92
C LYS A 447 5.05 -3.35 -5.13
N PHE A 448 4.03 -4.18 -5.31
CA PHE A 448 4.20 -5.62 -5.53
C PHE A 448 4.67 -5.90 -6.96
N GLN A 449 5.75 -6.66 -7.13
CA GLN A 449 6.22 -7.05 -8.46
C GLN A 449 5.38 -8.20 -9.04
N ASP A 450 4.68 -7.96 -10.14
CA ASP A 450 3.86 -8.97 -10.79
C ASP A 450 4.69 -10.01 -11.53
N ASN A 451 4.16 -11.23 -11.57
CA ASN A 451 4.45 -12.20 -12.61
C ASN A 451 3.53 -11.96 -13.84
N GLN A 452 3.71 -12.73 -14.91
CA GLN A 452 2.92 -12.54 -16.13
C GLN A 452 1.42 -12.77 -15.94
N ALA A 453 1.01 -13.73 -15.09
CA ALA A 453 -0.41 -14.01 -14.85
C ALA A 453 -1.08 -12.86 -14.09
N GLN A 454 -0.41 -12.35 -13.05
CA GLN A 454 -0.83 -11.16 -12.29
C GLN A 454 -0.89 -9.93 -13.20
N THR A 455 0.11 -9.76 -14.09
CA THR A 455 0.10 -8.65 -15.05
C THR A 455 -1.11 -8.69 -15.98
N ASN A 456 -1.41 -9.86 -16.52
CA ASN A 456 -2.55 -10.05 -17.40
C ASN A 456 -3.88 -9.87 -16.66
N PHE A 457 -3.95 -10.34 -15.41
CA PHE A 457 -5.10 -10.16 -14.54
C PHE A 457 -5.37 -8.68 -14.29
N TRP A 458 -4.42 -7.93 -13.73
CA TRP A 458 -4.61 -6.51 -13.40
C TRP A 458 -4.94 -5.66 -14.62
N ALA A 459 -4.27 -5.89 -15.74
CA ALA A 459 -4.58 -5.19 -16.99
C ALA A 459 -6.01 -5.43 -17.47
N SER A 460 -6.54 -6.64 -17.29
CA SER A 460 -7.92 -6.99 -17.65
C SER A 460 -8.92 -6.46 -16.62
N PHE A 461 -8.60 -6.62 -15.34
CA PHE A 461 -9.42 -6.18 -14.21
C PHE A 461 -9.64 -4.67 -14.27
N LEU A 462 -8.57 -3.89 -14.52
CA LEU A 462 -8.59 -2.45 -14.69
C LEU A 462 -9.42 -2.00 -15.90
N ALA A 463 -9.22 -2.64 -17.05
CA ALA A 463 -9.98 -2.34 -18.27
C ALA A 463 -11.48 -2.58 -18.09
N GLU A 464 -11.85 -3.67 -17.41
CA GLU A 464 -13.23 -4.02 -17.15
C GLU A 464 -13.87 -3.08 -16.12
N ALA A 465 -13.19 -2.73 -15.03
CA ALA A 465 -13.66 -1.76 -14.04
C ALA A 465 -14.04 -0.42 -14.68
N ASN A 466 -13.14 0.11 -15.52
CA ASN A 466 -13.39 1.36 -16.24
C ASN A 466 -14.56 1.25 -17.24
N THR A 467 -14.77 0.07 -17.83
CA THR A 467 -15.90 -0.18 -18.73
C THR A 467 -17.22 -0.27 -17.96
N ILE A 468 -17.22 -0.94 -16.80
CA ILE A 468 -18.36 -1.02 -15.88
C ILE A 468 -18.73 0.39 -15.40
N ASN A 469 -17.76 1.16 -14.89
CA ASN A 469 -17.95 2.55 -14.48
C ASN A 469 -18.61 3.37 -15.59
N ALA A 470 -18.01 3.40 -16.79
CA ALA A 470 -18.55 4.17 -17.90
C ALA A 470 -19.99 3.76 -18.30
N THR A 471 -20.35 2.49 -18.10
CA THR A 471 -21.70 1.98 -18.35
C THR A 471 -22.67 2.42 -17.26
N LEU A 472 -22.29 2.30 -15.99
CA LEU A 472 -23.09 2.73 -14.84
C LEU A 472 -23.35 4.24 -14.86
N GLN A 473 -22.35 5.06 -15.19
CA GLN A 473 -22.53 6.51 -15.34
C GLN A 473 -23.53 6.86 -16.45
N LYS A 474 -23.51 6.13 -17.58
CA LYS A 474 -24.50 6.32 -18.66
C LYS A 474 -25.91 5.94 -18.21
N ILE A 475 -26.07 4.89 -17.40
CA ILE A 475 -27.39 4.52 -16.87
C ILE A 475 -27.87 5.57 -15.86
N ALA A 476 -27.00 6.00 -14.95
CA ALA A 476 -27.31 7.04 -13.96
C ALA A 476 -27.82 8.34 -14.62
N THR A 477 -27.19 8.74 -15.72
CA THR A 477 -27.55 9.93 -16.50
C THR A 477 -28.67 9.70 -17.53
N GLY A 478 -29.18 8.47 -17.68
CA GLY A 478 -30.26 8.13 -18.62
C GLY A 478 -29.83 7.95 -20.08
N GLY A 479 -28.52 7.92 -20.36
CA GLY A 479 -27.95 7.63 -21.69
C GLY A 479 -27.87 6.13 -22.04
N ALA A 480 -28.15 5.24 -21.09
CA ALA A 480 -28.23 3.79 -21.27
C ALA A 480 -29.34 3.18 -20.39
N GLN A 481 -29.70 1.92 -20.64
CA GLN A 481 -30.72 1.18 -19.88
C GLN A 481 -30.07 0.16 -18.95
N ALA A 482 -30.63 -0.01 -17.75
CA ALA A 482 -30.29 -1.11 -16.86
C ALA A 482 -30.66 -2.46 -17.51
N SER A 483 -29.92 -3.52 -17.19
CA SER A 483 -30.21 -4.85 -17.71
C SER A 483 -29.75 -5.95 -16.75
N GLN A 484 -30.42 -7.11 -16.83
CA GLN A 484 -30.03 -8.30 -16.05
C GLN A 484 -28.63 -8.81 -16.46
N THR A 485 -28.25 -8.67 -17.73
CA THR A 485 -26.92 -9.04 -18.22
C THR A 485 -25.82 -8.24 -17.54
N LEU A 486 -26.02 -6.92 -17.34
CA LEU A 486 -25.05 -6.09 -16.64
C LEU A 486 -24.93 -6.47 -15.16
N ILE A 487 -26.05 -6.78 -14.49
CA ILE A 487 -26.02 -7.29 -13.11
C ILE A 487 -25.16 -8.56 -13.02
N THR A 488 -25.39 -9.53 -13.92
CA THR A 488 -24.58 -10.77 -13.95
C THR A 488 -23.12 -10.48 -14.27
N GLN A 489 -22.82 -9.53 -15.16
CA GLN A 489 -21.44 -9.15 -15.46
C GLN A 489 -20.72 -8.62 -14.22
N ILE A 490 -21.35 -7.72 -13.46
CA ILE A 490 -20.77 -7.13 -12.25
C ILE A 490 -20.55 -8.20 -11.17
N GLN A 491 -21.51 -9.10 -10.96
CA GLN A 491 -21.36 -10.22 -10.03
C GLN A 491 -20.20 -11.15 -10.43
N ASN A 492 -20.06 -11.44 -11.72
CA ASN A 492 -18.97 -12.28 -12.21
C ASN A 492 -17.61 -11.57 -12.11
N TYR A 493 -17.56 -10.24 -12.27
CA TYR A 493 -16.36 -9.44 -12.05
C TYR A 493 -15.86 -9.57 -10.61
N GLN A 494 -16.76 -9.40 -9.63
CA GLN A 494 -16.45 -9.65 -8.21
C GLN A 494 -15.96 -11.07 -7.96
N HIS A 495 -16.72 -12.09 -8.40
CA HIS A 495 -16.36 -13.49 -8.18
C HIS A 495 -15.02 -13.87 -8.81
N PHE A 496 -14.70 -13.33 -9.98
CA PHE A 496 -13.42 -13.58 -10.62
C PHE A 496 -12.25 -12.95 -9.87
N GLY A 497 -12.42 -11.72 -9.35
CA GLY A 497 -11.42 -11.07 -8.49
C GLY A 497 -11.07 -11.94 -7.29
N ALA A 498 -12.09 -12.32 -6.51
CA ALA A 498 -11.94 -13.17 -5.33
C ALA A 498 -11.30 -14.54 -5.66
N ALA A 499 -11.72 -15.17 -6.77
CA ALA A 499 -11.19 -16.47 -7.17
C ALA A 499 -9.72 -16.40 -7.64
N PHE A 500 -9.33 -15.31 -8.32
CA PHE A 500 -7.95 -15.11 -8.74
C PHE A 500 -7.04 -14.88 -7.54
N ASP A 501 -7.44 -14.00 -6.62
CA ASP A 501 -6.73 -13.72 -5.38
C ASP A 501 -6.46 -15.00 -4.57
N ALA A 502 -7.52 -15.79 -4.36
CA ALA A 502 -7.44 -17.06 -3.66
C ALA A 502 -6.41 -18.04 -4.29
N ALA A 503 -6.10 -17.91 -5.57
CA ALA A 503 -5.16 -18.77 -6.29
C ALA A 503 -3.69 -18.30 -6.26
N GLN A 504 -3.38 -17.07 -5.83
CA GLN A 504 -2.01 -16.51 -5.92
C GLN A 504 -1.12 -16.81 -4.70
N GLY A 505 -1.68 -17.29 -3.59
CA GLY A 505 -0.96 -17.67 -2.38
C GLY A 505 -0.83 -16.55 -1.34
N ALA A 506 -0.20 -16.88 -0.21
CA ALA A 506 -0.31 -16.13 1.05
C ALA A 506 0.02 -14.62 0.98
N VAL A 507 1.10 -14.23 0.29
CA VAL A 507 1.51 -12.81 0.23
C VAL A 507 0.57 -11.98 -0.64
N PHE A 508 0.03 -12.58 -1.70
CA PHE A 508 -0.92 -11.90 -2.58
C PHE A 508 -2.29 -11.83 -1.90
N GLN A 509 -2.77 -12.93 -1.31
CA GLN A 509 -4.03 -12.96 -0.55
C GLN A 509 -4.04 -11.93 0.57
N GLY A 510 -3.04 -11.96 1.45
CA GLY A 510 -2.92 -10.98 2.53
C GLY A 510 -2.65 -9.54 2.07
N ARG A 511 -2.70 -9.26 0.76
CA ARG A 511 -2.58 -7.92 0.17
C ARG A 511 -3.84 -7.42 -0.50
N PHE A 512 -4.61 -8.34 -1.06
CA PHE A 512 -5.70 -7.98 -1.95
C PHE A 512 -7.03 -8.57 -1.50
N ASP A 513 -7.10 -9.27 -0.37
CA ASP A 513 -8.35 -9.82 0.16
C ASP A 513 -9.33 -8.70 0.54
N ASN A 514 -8.83 -7.62 1.15
CA ASN A 514 -9.57 -6.44 1.59
C ASN A 514 -10.17 -5.64 0.41
N GLU A 515 -9.63 -5.75 -0.79
CA GLU A 515 -10.19 -5.16 -2.01
C GLU A 515 -10.95 -6.19 -2.86
N LEU A 516 -10.45 -7.43 -3.01
CA LEU A 516 -10.97 -8.42 -3.96
C LEU A 516 -11.91 -9.48 -3.35
N LEU A 517 -11.76 -9.80 -2.07
CA LEU A 517 -12.53 -10.85 -1.40
C LEU A 517 -13.68 -10.28 -0.55
N SER A 518 -13.39 -9.32 0.31
CA SER A 518 -14.38 -8.66 1.16
C SER A 518 -13.92 -7.25 1.51
N GLY A 519 -14.78 -6.26 1.30
CA GLY A 519 -14.43 -4.85 1.40
C GLY A 519 -14.95 -4.06 0.20
N THR A 520 -14.08 -3.35 -0.51
CA THR A 520 -14.49 -2.32 -1.49
C THR A 520 -15.26 -2.89 -2.67
N LEU A 521 -14.70 -3.90 -3.35
CA LEU A 521 -15.33 -4.51 -4.52
C LEU A 521 -16.69 -5.16 -4.20
N GLU A 522 -16.83 -5.70 -2.99
CA GLU A 522 -18.09 -6.27 -2.50
C GLU A 522 -19.13 -5.18 -2.26
N ALA A 523 -18.76 -4.07 -1.60
CA ALA A 523 -19.64 -2.94 -1.35
C ALA A 523 -20.10 -2.28 -2.65
N ASP A 524 -19.19 -2.02 -3.59
CA ASP A 524 -19.52 -1.47 -4.91
C ASP A 524 -20.44 -2.39 -5.70
N THR A 525 -20.15 -3.69 -5.69
CA THR A 525 -20.99 -4.70 -6.35
C THR A 525 -22.39 -4.72 -5.75
N ALA A 526 -22.52 -4.72 -4.43
CA ALA A 526 -23.82 -4.71 -3.76
C ALA A 526 -24.64 -3.47 -4.13
N ASN A 527 -24.03 -2.28 -4.16
CA ASN A 527 -24.72 -1.03 -4.50
C ASN A 527 -25.07 -0.93 -5.98
N ALA A 528 -24.16 -1.31 -6.88
CA ALA A 528 -24.43 -1.34 -8.30
C ALA A 528 -25.58 -2.32 -8.63
N VAL A 529 -25.56 -3.52 -8.05
CA VAL A 529 -26.62 -4.51 -8.22
C VAL A 529 -27.95 -4.00 -7.67
N LYS A 530 -27.95 -3.43 -6.46
CA LYS A 530 -29.15 -2.87 -5.83
C LYS A 530 -29.77 -1.75 -6.67
N GLY A 531 -28.98 -0.77 -7.11
CA GLY A 531 -29.47 0.33 -7.95
C GLY A 531 -29.98 -0.15 -9.32
N LEU A 532 -29.30 -1.13 -9.94
CA LEU A 532 -29.76 -1.71 -11.22
C LEU A 532 -31.08 -2.47 -11.02
N GLN A 533 -31.23 -3.21 -9.93
CA GLN A 533 -32.46 -3.92 -9.59
C GLN A 533 -33.62 -2.97 -9.30
N GLY A 534 -33.40 -1.88 -8.56
CA GLY A 534 -34.42 -0.85 -8.30
C GLY A 534 -34.98 -0.26 -9.60
N ILE A 535 -34.08 0.13 -10.52
CA ILE A 535 -34.44 0.60 -11.86
C ILE A 535 -35.24 -0.45 -12.65
N LEU A 536 -34.81 -1.72 -12.65
CA LEU A 536 -35.50 -2.81 -13.35
C LEU A 536 -36.87 -3.13 -12.75
N ASN A 537 -37.03 -2.93 -11.44
CA ASN A 537 -38.29 -3.11 -10.72
C ASN A 537 -39.25 -1.92 -10.92
N GLY A 538 -38.80 -0.86 -11.60
CA GLY A 538 -39.63 0.29 -11.94
C GLY A 538 -39.66 1.38 -10.87
N ASP A 539 -38.59 1.53 -10.08
CA ASP A 539 -38.48 2.64 -9.14
C ASP A 539 -38.61 4.01 -9.85
N THR A 540 -39.27 4.94 -9.18
CA THR A 540 -39.57 6.29 -9.70
C THR A 540 -39.36 7.36 -8.62
N GLY A 541 -39.32 8.63 -9.05
CA GLY A 541 -39.20 9.77 -8.13
C GLY A 541 -37.91 9.72 -7.30
N ALA A 542 -38.04 9.85 -5.98
CA ALA A 542 -36.90 9.84 -5.06
C ALA A 542 -36.16 8.49 -5.03
N ALA A 543 -36.87 7.37 -5.19
CA ALA A 543 -36.24 6.05 -5.22
C ALA A 543 -35.32 5.92 -6.44
N LEU A 544 -35.80 6.28 -7.63
CA LEU A 544 -34.97 6.30 -8.85
C LEU A 544 -33.78 7.25 -8.74
N ALA A 545 -33.94 8.40 -8.08
CA ALA A 545 -32.83 9.32 -7.85
C ALA A 545 -31.76 8.70 -6.95
N ALA A 546 -32.17 7.99 -5.89
CA ALA A 546 -31.26 7.25 -5.02
C ALA A 546 -30.55 6.11 -5.76
N ASP A 547 -31.28 5.32 -6.56
CA ASP A 547 -30.68 4.24 -7.37
C ASP A 547 -29.61 4.79 -8.31
N LYS A 548 -29.90 5.90 -9.00
CA LYS A 548 -28.94 6.54 -9.91
C LYS A 548 -27.70 7.07 -9.19
N ALA A 549 -27.86 7.61 -7.98
CA ALA A 549 -26.75 8.04 -7.16
C ALA A 549 -25.89 6.84 -6.72
N MET A 550 -26.52 5.72 -6.30
CA MET A 550 -25.82 4.47 -6.00
C MET A 550 -25.04 3.94 -7.20
N LEU A 551 -25.62 3.98 -8.42
CA LEU A 551 -24.90 3.56 -9.63
C LEU A 551 -23.71 4.46 -9.96
N ALA A 552 -23.86 5.77 -9.78
CA ALA A 552 -22.77 6.72 -10.03
C ALA A 552 -21.63 6.52 -9.02
N ALA A 553 -21.95 6.35 -7.74
CA ALA A 553 -20.98 6.12 -6.68
C ALA A 553 -20.27 4.78 -6.86
N ALA A 554 -21.01 3.67 -7.00
CA ALA A 554 -20.42 2.35 -7.22
C ALA A 554 -19.60 2.26 -8.52
N GLY A 555 -20.02 2.97 -9.56
CA GLY A 555 -19.22 3.09 -10.79
C GLY A 555 -17.87 3.76 -10.53
N GLN A 556 -17.84 4.85 -9.76
CA GLN A 556 -16.60 5.51 -9.36
C GLN A 556 -15.74 4.59 -8.49
N GLY A 557 -16.36 3.87 -7.54
CA GLY A 557 -15.70 2.88 -6.67
C GLY A 557 -14.96 1.81 -7.47
N PHE A 558 -15.63 1.13 -8.43
CA PHE A 558 -14.95 0.13 -9.27
C PHE A 558 -13.69 0.68 -9.96
N ALA A 559 -13.74 1.92 -10.47
CA ALA A 559 -12.59 2.52 -11.12
C ALA A 559 -11.49 2.93 -10.12
N ALA A 560 -11.88 3.39 -8.93
CA ALA A 560 -10.95 3.73 -7.84
C ALA A 560 -10.25 2.46 -7.32
N ASP A 561 -11.01 1.42 -6.98
CA ASP A 561 -10.49 0.13 -6.52
C ASP A 561 -9.50 -0.45 -7.51
N ALA A 562 -9.87 -0.50 -8.79
CA ALA A 562 -8.99 -1.03 -9.82
C ALA A 562 -7.73 -0.18 -10.00
N MET A 563 -7.82 1.14 -9.83
CA MET A 563 -6.67 2.03 -9.86
C MET A 563 -5.76 1.85 -8.65
N ASP A 564 -6.33 1.64 -7.47
CA ASP A 564 -5.59 1.41 -6.24
C ASP A 564 -4.83 0.08 -6.33
N VAL A 565 -5.53 -1.05 -6.50
CA VAL A 565 -4.89 -2.38 -6.58
C VAL A 565 -3.86 -2.48 -7.70
N SER A 566 -4.09 -1.84 -8.85
CA SER A 566 -3.11 -1.84 -9.95
C SER A 566 -1.99 -0.82 -9.73
N GLY A 567 -2.28 0.34 -9.15
CA GLY A 567 -1.30 1.36 -8.78
C GLY A 567 -0.29 0.85 -7.76
N ASN A 568 -0.73 -0.11 -6.95
CA ASN A 568 0.05 -0.80 -5.94
C ASN A 568 0.96 -1.89 -6.55
N ASN A 569 0.94 -2.10 -7.87
CA ASN A 569 1.70 -3.16 -8.53
C ASN A 569 2.67 -2.63 -9.59
N VAL A 570 3.72 -3.42 -9.85
CA VAL A 570 4.66 -3.23 -10.95
C VAL A 570 4.45 -4.37 -11.94
N PRO A 571 4.10 -4.08 -13.22
CA PRO A 571 3.98 -5.13 -14.24
C PRO A 571 5.27 -5.94 -14.41
N VAL A 572 5.17 -7.18 -14.93
CA VAL A 572 6.29 -8.15 -15.03
C VAL A 572 7.54 -7.64 -15.78
N ASN A 573 7.39 -6.66 -16.66
CA ASN A 573 8.50 -6.03 -17.41
C ASN A 573 8.84 -4.62 -16.90
N GLY A 574 8.39 -4.26 -15.69
CA GLY A 574 8.46 -2.91 -15.15
C GLY A 574 7.36 -1.99 -15.68
N GLY A 575 7.50 -0.69 -15.42
CA GLY A 575 6.52 0.33 -15.78
C GLY A 575 5.42 0.50 -14.74
N THR A 576 4.27 1.02 -15.17
CA THR A 576 3.11 1.32 -14.33
C THR A 576 1.82 0.86 -15.02
N TYR A 577 0.76 0.66 -14.24
CA TYR A 577 -0.59 0.53 -14.79
C TYR A 577 -1.17 1.89 -15.14
N VAL A 578 -1.95 1.94 -16.22
CA VAL A 578 -2.61 3.16 -16.70
C VAL A 578 -4.04 3.14 -16.18
N GLY A 579 -4.29 3.82 -15.05
CA GLY A 579 -5.55 3.77 -14.30
C GLY A 579 -6.83 4.07 -15.11
N THR A 580 -6.71 4.80 -16.22
CA THR A 580 -7.85 5.17 -17.09
C THR A 580 -8.05 4.24 -18.28
N ALA A 581 -7.26 3.16 -18.40
CA ALA A 581 -7.32 2.27 -19.55
C ALA A 581 -8.64 1.51 -19.61
N THR A 582 -9.26 1.49 -20.79
CA THR A 582 -10.46 0.67 -21.07
C THR A 582 -10.13 -0.56 -21.93
N THR A 583 -8.84 -0.79 -22.23
CA THR A 583 -8.38 -1.97 -22.96
C THR A 583 -7.12 -2.53 -22.32
N VAL A 584 -6.97 -3.86 -22.34
CA VAL A 584 -5.77 -4.54 -21.81
C VAL A 584 -4.49 -4.06 -22.48
N SER A 585 -4.53 -3.80 -23.78
CA SER A 585 -3.36 -3.34 -24.55
C SER A 585 -2.83 -1.97 -24.11
N THR A 586 -3.67 -1.15 -23.47
CA THR A 586 -3.34 0.20 -23.00
C THR A 586 -3.24 0.28 -21.49
N ALA A 587 -3.50 -0.82 -20.77
CA ALA A 587 -3.51 -0.86 -19.31
C ALA A 587 -2.13 -0.85 -18.67
N THR A 588 -1.05 -1.02 -19.44
CA THR A 588 0.34 -0.91 -18.97
C THR A 588 1.09 0.18 -19.72
N SER A 589 1.91 0.97 -19.02
CA SER A 589 2.71 2.06 -19.62
C SER A 589 3.74 1.56 -20.64
N ILE A 590 4.17 0.30 -20.50
CA ILE A 590 4.95 -0.41 -21.52
C ILE A 590 3.96 -1.27 -22.32
N HIS A 591 3.63 -0.82 -23.52
CA HIS A 591 2.69 -1.53 -24.39
C HIS A 591 3.20 -2.95 -24.71
N GLY A 592 2.27 -3.92 -24.71
CA GLY A 592 2.62 -5.32 -24.92
C GLY A 592 3.25 -5.99 -23.68
N THR A 593 3.15 -5.40 -22.50
CA THR A 593 3.55 -6.11 -21.27
C THR A 593 2.45 -7.07 -20.84
N ALA A 594 1.19 -6.66 -20.96
CA ALA A 594 0.04 -7.54 -20.90
C ALA A 594 -0.18 -8.21 -22.26
N HIS A 595 0.02 -9.53 -22.32
CA HIS A 595 -0.23 -10.37 -23.50
C HIS A 595 -1.17 -11.48 -23.08
N GLY A 596 -2.48 -11.28 -23.29
CA GLY A 596 -3.50 -12.22 -22.81
C GLY A 596 -3.49 -13.54 -23.58
N THR A 597 -3.44 -14.65 -22.83
CA THR A 597 -4.19 -15.89 -23.15
C THR A 597 -5.67 -15.78 -22.74
N ILE A 598 -6.05 -14.71 -22.05
CA ILE A 598 -7.44 -14.30 -21.79
C ILE A 598 -7.92 -13.52 -23.02
N PRO A 599 -9.01 -13.93 -23.71
CA PRO A 599 -9.50 -13.22 -24.90
C PRO A 599 -9.87 -11.77 -24.57
N VAL A 600 -9.04 -10.84 -25.03
CA VAL A 600 -9.33 -9.41 -24.97
C VAL A 600 -10.20 -9.07 -26.17
N THR A 601 -11.52 -9.14 -26.01
CA THR A 601 -12.43 -8.48 -26.96
C THR A 601 -12.47 -6.98 -26.68
N ALA A 602 -12.88 -6.18 -27.67
CA ALA A 602 -13.06 -4.72 -27.52
C ALA A 602 -14.05 -4.33 -26.39
N ASN A 603 -14.78 -5.32 -25.86
CA ASN A 603 -15.42 -5.30 -24.56
C ASN A 603 -14.63 -6.23 -23.64
N PRO A 604 -13.99 -5.73 -22.56
CA PRO A 604 -13.46 -6.58 -21.49
C PRO A 604 -14.55 -7.55 -21.03
N ASN A 605 -14.24 -8.85 -21.04
CA ASN A 605 -15.19 -9.90 -20.75
C ASN A 605 -14.52 -11.03 -19.95
N ILE A 606 -13.96 -10.66 -18.80
CA ILE A 606 -13.62 -11.59 -17.73
C ILE A 606 -14.89 -12.33 -17.29
N ALA A 607 -16.04 -11.65 -17.34
CA ALA A 607 -17.32 -12.10 -16.81
C ALA A 607 -18.05 -13.23 -17.56
N ASN A 608 -17.67 -13.65 -18.78
CA ASN A 608 -18.34 -14.77 -19.48
C ASN A 608 -17.71 -16.16 -19.21
N GLY A 609 -16.83 -16.30 -18.22
CA GLY A 609 -16.18 -17.58 -17.92
C GLY A 609 -15.17 -18.03 -18.98
N THR A 610 -14.72 -17.13 -19.85
CA THR A 610 -13.58 -17.35 -20.77
C THR A 610 -12.25 -16.85 -20.20
N GLY A 611 -12.26 -16.23 -19.01
CA GLY A 611 -11.06 -15.98 -18.22
C GLY A 611 -10.41 -17.32 -17.89
N GLY A 612 -9.25 -17.59 -18.49
CA GLY A 612 -8.62 -18.89 -18.49
C GLY A 612 -8.62 -19.55 -17.10
N THR A 613 -8.95 -20.84 -17.07
CA THR A 613 -8.79 -21.68 -15.88
C THR A 613 -7.39 -21.45 -15.29
N ALA A 614 -7.32 -21.18 -13.98
CA ALA A 614 -6.06 -21.09 -13.25
C ALA A 614 -5.24 -22.36 -13.52
N THR A 615 -4.21 -22.25 -14.36
CA THR A 615 -3.26 -23.34 -14.53
C THR A 615 -2.45 -23.43 -13.25
N THR A 616 -2.40 -24.63 -12.69
CA THR A 616 -1.63 -25.03 -11.51
C THR A 616 -0.25 -24.35 -11.45
N PRO A 617 0.22 -23.90 -10.27
CA PRO A 617 1.51 -23.20 -10.16
C PRO A 617 2.66 -24.04 -10.75
N PRO A 618 3.65 -23.43 -11.43
CA PRO A 618 4.90 -24.11 -11.69
C PRO A 618 5.56 -24.36 -10.33
N THR A 619 5.80 -25.63 -10.01
CA THR A 619 6.61 -26.01 -8.84
C THR A 619 7.95 -25.28 -8.92
N THR A 620 8.23 -24.39 -7.96
CA THR A 620 9.54 -23.76 -7.79
C THR A 620 10.57 -24.86 -7.48
N GLY A 621 11.46 -25.11 -8.43
CA GLY A 621 12.58 -26.01 -8.27
C GLY A 621 13.58 -25.48 -7.23
N GLY A 622 13.62 -26.13 -6.08
CA GLY A 622 14.74 -26.08 -5.14
C GLY A 622 15.40 -27.45 -5.10
N GLY A 623 16.56 -27.59 -5.73
CA GLY A 623 17.33 -28.82 -5.69
C GLY A 623 18.10 -28.96 -4.37
N THR A 624 17.83 -30.04 -3.64
CA THR A 624 18.82 -30.78 -2.85
C THR A 624 18.47 -32.25 -2.94
N GLY A 625 19.33 -33.05 -3.58
CA GLY A 625 19.08 -34.48 -3.79
C GLY A 625 19.35 -35.35 -2.57
N ALA A 626 18.68 -36.51 -2.50
CA ALA A 626 19.30 -37.83 -2.35
C ALA A 626 18.25 -38.96 -2.29
N GLY A 627 18.33 -39.90 -3.25
CA GLY A 627 17.82 -41.29 -3.18
C GLY A 627 16.31 -41.46 -3.42
N GLY A 628 15.81 -42.36 -4.28
CA GLY A 628 16.40 -43.40 -5.10
C GLY A 628 15.30 -44.34 -5.56
N ASN A 629 15.31 -44.65 -6.86
CA ASN A 629 14.77 -45.83 -7.54
C ASN A 629 13.25 -46.09 -7.71
N ASN A 630 12.98 -46.40 -8.98
CA ASN A 630 12.03 -47.36 -9.56
C ASN A 630 10.62 -46.90 -9.93
N GLY A 631 10.40 -46.84 -11.26
CA GLY A 631 9.41 -47.72 -11.87
C GLY A 631 8.38 -47.06 -12.78
N ASN A 632 8.71 -47.02 -14.08
CA ASN A 632 7.85 -47.26 -15.25
C ASN A 632 6.33 -47.01 -15.17
N GLY A 633 5.81 -46.32 -16.19
CA GLY A 633 4.48 -46.68 -16.72
C GLY A 633 3.78 -45.58 -17.49
N ALA A 634 3.97 -45.57 -18.81
CA ALA A 634 3.39 -44.63 -19.76
C ALA A 634 1.95 -44.99 -20.19
N GLY A 635 1.28 -44.00 -20.81
CA GLY A 635 0.19 -44.16 -21.79
C GLY A 635 -1.18 -43.74 -21.26
N GLY A 636 -1.99 -42.90 -21.91
CA GLY A 636 -1.94 -42.39 -23.28
C GLY A 636 -3.38 -42.18 -23.78
N SER A 637 -3.70 -40.92 -24.10
CA SER A 637 -4.61 -40.40 -25.16
C SER A 637 -6.04 -40.93 -25.38
N ASN A 638 -6.98 -39.98 -25.20
CA ASN A 638 -7.95 -39.40 -26.15
C ASN A 638 -8.83 -40.25 -27.10
N ASN A 639 -10.15 -39.99 -26.99
CA ASN A 639 -11.17 -39.61 -28.00
C ASN A 639 -12.52 -40.19 -27.53
N GLY A 640 -13.68 -39.55 -27.60
CA GLY A 640 -14.19 -38.42 -28.37
C GLY A 640 -15.64 -38.74 -28.76
N THR A 641 -16.50 -37.72 -28.87
CA THR A 641 -17.91 -37.75 -29.40
C THR A 641 -18.95 -38.47 -28.53
N GLY A 642 -20.19 -38.04 -28.35
CA GLY A 642 -21.00 -36.94 -28.89
C GLY A 642 -22.49 -37.33 -28.78
N SER A 643 -23.34 -36.35 -28.46
CA SER A 643 -24.79 -36.30 -28.79
C SER A 643 -25.81 -37.08 -27.93
N GLY A 644 -26.73 -36.31 -27.32
CA GLY A 644 -28.14 -36.36 -27.73
C GLY A 644 -29.15 -37.18 -26.93
N ALA A 645 -29.98 -36.43 -26.20
CA ALA A 645 -31.45 -36.56 -26.10
C ALA A 645 -32.13 -37.51 -25.08
N ASN A 646 -33.02 -36.87 -24.32
CA ASN A 646 -34.36 -37.27 -23.87
C ASN A 646 -34.55 -38.35 -22.79
N GLY A 647 -35.42 -38.01 -21.82
CA GLY A 647 -36.46 -38.94 -21.41
C GLY A 647 -36.77 -39.06 -19.92
N SER A 648 -37.49 -38.08 -19.38
CA SER A 648 -38.77 -38.26 -18.69
C SER A 648 -38.88 -39.03 -17.35
N SER A 649 -39.51 -38.32 -16.40
CA SER A 649 -40.65 -38.71 -15.54
C SER A 649 -40.48 -39.72 -14.41
N GLY A 650 -40.92 -39.29 -13.22
CA GLY A 650 -41.39 -40.18 -12.15
C GLY A 650 -41.54 -39.47 -10.80
N GLY A 651 -42.57 -38.64 -10.64
CA GLY A 651 -42.99 -38.16 -9.32
C GLY A 651 -43.88 -39.19 -8.60
N ASN A 652 -43.96 -39.10 -7.27
CA ASN A 652 -45.23 -39.30 -6.57
C ASN A 652 -45.26 -38.71 -5.15
N ASN A 653 -46.49 -38.36 -4.77
CA ASN A 653 -46.95 -37.53 -3.66
C ASN A 653 -47.05 -38.23 -2.28
N ASN A 654 -47.05 -37.43 -1.21
CA ASN A 654 -48.08 -37.36 -0.14
C ASN A 654 -47.67 -36.21 0.81
N GLY A 655 -48.46 -35.24 1.29
CA GLY A 655 -49.90 -35.10 1.44
C GLY A 655 -50.19 -34.71 2.91
N GLY A 656 -50.73 -33.50 3.18
CA GLY A 656 -51.30 -33.17 4.51
C GLY A 656 -51.32 -31.68 4.91
N CYS A 657 -52.43 -30.99 4.64
CA CYS A 657 -52.78 -29.66 5.14
C CYS A 657 -53.22 -29.66 6.62
N SER A 658 -53.08 -28.52 7.32
CA SER A 658 -54.22 -27.87 8.03
C SER A 658 -53.84 -26.48 8.60
N HIS A 659 -54.78 -25.56 8.39
CA HIS A 659 -54.97 -24.17 8.83
C HIS A 659 -54.63 -23.79 10.29
N HIS A 660 -54.37 -22.50 10.54
CA HIS A 660 -55.24 -21.59 11.32
C HIS A 660 -54.96 -20.11 11.00
N CYS A 661 -56.01 -19.29 10.97
CA CYS A 661 -56.04 -17.84 10.80
C CYS A 661 -56.62 -17.16 12.05
N GLY A 662 -56.31 -15.87 12.24
CA GLY A 662 -56.97 -14.92 13.15
C GLY A 662 -55.93 -14.04 13.86
N GLY A 663 -55.93 -12.70 13.84
CA GLY A 663 -56.90 -11.69 13.42
C GLY A 663 -57.25 -10.75 14.59
N HIS A 664 -57.13 -9.42 14.36
CA HIS A 664 -57.74 -8.28 15.09
C HIS A 664 -57.03 -7.76 16.37
N HIS A 665 -57.01 -6.46 16.77
CA HIS A 665 -57.50 -5.16 16.26
C HIS A 665 -56.93 -4.00 17.16
N ASP A 666 -56.97 -2.76 16.65
CA ASP A 666 -57.29 -1.47 17.31
C ASP A 666 -56.25 -0.58 18.07
N ASP A 667 -55.95 0.56 17.40
CA ASP A 667 -56.28 1.97 17.73
C ASP A 667 -55.62 2.84 18.84
N HIS A 668 -55.27 4.06 18.37
CA HIS A 668 -55.25 5.42 18.97
C HIS A 668 -54.32 5.80 20.15
N HIS A 669 -53.43 6.80 19.95
CA HIS A 669 -53.64 8.22 20.37
C HIS A 669 -52.41 9.13 20.14
N HIS A 670 -52.72 10.43 20.02
CA HIS A 670 -51.88 11.63 19.84
C HIS A 670 -50.88 11.90 20.99
N ASP A 671 -49.78 12.60 20.71
CA ASP A 671 -49.58 13.98 21.24
C ASP A 671 -48.36 14.70 20.64
N GLU A 672 -48.54 15.99 20.43
CA GLU A 672 -47.58 17.00 20.04
C GLU A 672 -46.62 17.35 21.19
N HIS A 673 -45.37 17.71 20.90
CA HIS A 673 -44.70 18.77 21.67
C HIS A 673 -43.62 19.48 20.86
N SER A 674 -43.87 20.78 20.66
CA SER A 674 -42.93 21.81 20.24
C SER A 674 -42.10 22.28 21.44
N SER A 675 -40.79 22.50 21.24
CA SER A 675 -40.10 23.64 21.87
C SER A 675 -38.78 23.98 21.16
N HIS A 676 -38.70 25.25 20.78
CA HIS A 676 -37.55 26.02 20.30
C HIS A 676 -36.29 25.93 21.17
N HIS A 677 -35.10 26.07 20.57
CA HIS A 677 -34.10 27.07 20.99
C HIS A 677 -33.06 27.37 19.89
N ASP A 678 -33.10 28.64 19.48
CA ASP A 678 -32.06 29.59 19.05
C ASP A 678 -30.77 29.14 18.34
N ALA A 679 -30.67 29.65 17.10
CA ALA A 679 -29.47 29.76 16.29
C ALA A 679 -28.49 30.81 16.83
N ALA A 680 -27.21 30.46 16.87
CA ALA A 680 -26.09 31.42 16.89
C ALA A 680 -25.31 31.27 15.57
N VAL A 681 -25.44 32.29 14.73
CA VAL A 681 -24.71 32.46 13.47
C VAL A 681 -23.27 32.85 13.79
N ALA A 682 -22.30 32.04 13.35
CA ALA A 682 -20.90 32.46 13.22
C ALA A 682 -20.52 32.48 11.74
N GLN A 683 -20.13 33.65 11.27
CA GLN A 683 -19.72 33.94 9.89
C GLN A 683 -18.50 33.09 9.49
N ALA A 684 -18.70 32.18 8.52
CA ALA A 684 -17.60 31.56 7.79
C ALA A 684 -17.02 32.56 6.80
N ALA A 685 -15.73 32.87 6.97
CA ALA A 685 -14.95 33.60 5.97
C ALA A 685 -14.73 32.67 4.76
N SER A 686 -15.32 33.05 3.64
CA SER A 686 -15.22 32.38 2.36
C SER A 686 -13.82 32.51 1.76
N GLN A 687 -13.09 31.41 1.68
CA GLN A 687 -12.15 31.16 0.58
C GLN A 687 -12.50 29.78 0.01
N GLN A 688 -13.36 29.78 -1.01
CA GLN A 688 -13.63 28.59 -1.83
C GLN A 688 -12.35 28.21 -2.56
N ALA A 689 -11.70 27.14 -2.11
CA ALA A 689 -10.88 26.31 -2.97
C ALA A 689 -11.82 25.36 -3.73
N ASP A 690 -11.56 25.22 -5.02
CA ASP A 690 -12.24 24.34 -5.96
C ASP A 690 -12.14 22.87 -5.50
N MET A 691 -13.25 22.28 -5.03
CA MET A 691 -13.31 20.94 -4.42
C MET A 691 -13.73 19.82 -5.39
N SER A 692 -13.36 19.90 -6.68
CA SER A 692 -13.71 18.84 -7.65
C SER A 692 -12.67 17.72 -7.77
N HIS A 693 -11.75 17.58 -6.82
CA HIS A 693 -10.84 16.44 -6.75
C HIS A 693 -11.44 15.35 -5.86
N HIS A 694 -12.22 14.45 -6.47
CA HIS A 694 -12.47 13.14 -5.89
C HIS A 694 -11.10 12.47 -5.71
N GLN A 695 -10.67 12.32 -4.46
CA GLN A 695 -9.48 11.55 -4.13
C GLN A 695 -9.79 10.12 -4.57
N ALA A 696 -9.05 9.63 -5.57
CA ALA A 696 -8.81 8.20 -5.63
C ALA A 696 -8.28 7.81 -4.26
N MET A 697 -8.76 6.70 -3.71
CA MET A 697 -8.15 6.05 -2.55
C MET A 697 -6.74 5.62 -2.99
N THR A 698 -5.82 6.56 -3.07
CA THR A 698 -4.40 6.28 -3.05
C THR A 698 -4.05 6.02 -1.59
N HIS A 699 -3.00 5.22 -1.37
CA HIS A 699 -2.31 5.04 -0.10
C HIS A 699 -2.95 3.92 0.73
N MET A 700 -2.50 2.68 0.55
CA MET A 700 -1.42 2.17 1.40
C MET A 700 -0.01 2.12 0.76
N TRP A 701 0.15 2.09 -0.58
CA TRP A 701 1.42 1.65 -1.20
C TRP A 701 2.19 2.69 -2.05
N GLY A 702 1.98 4.00 -1.85
CA GLY A 702 2.73 5.03 -2.59
C GLY A 702 2.61 6.43 -2.05
#